data_AF-A0A493TRT9-F1
#
_entry.id   AF-A0A493TRT9-F1
#
_cell.length_a   1.000
_cell.length_b   1.000
_cell.length_c   1.000
_cell.angle_alpha   90.00
_cell.angle_beta   90.00
_cell.angle_gamma   90.00
#
_symmetry.space_group_name_H-M   'P 1'
#
loop_
_entity.id
_entity.type
_entity.pdbx_description
1 polymer ?
#
loop_
_entity_poly.entity_id
_entity_poly.type
_entity_poly.pdbx_seq_one_letter_code
_entity_poly.pdbx_strand_id
1 'polypeptide(L)'
;MEHRRRSTRTLLLALSGGGREGEPRHRGQGRAGRIFLGRLGGGGGRGPGGRSEQGTAPLPHWRRRRGPRRRRPRPGHKAWAAGSGGCGGAMQSCGRWWGRLAARGGPRHLRPAGGGGQHRQQQHNQQQQRWVGGGGGGGGGGGDAARCIEQLLPRHDDFSRRHIGPREGEKREMLRALGVQSVEELMDKAIPGSIRLRRPLRMEDPVGENEILETLYNIASKNKIWRSYIGMGYYNCSVPQPIARNLLENAGWVTQYTPYQPEVSQGRLESLLNYQTMVCDITGMDVANASLLDEGTAAAEAMQLCHRHNKRRKFYVDSRCHPQTIAVVQTRANYTGVITELKLPHEMDFSGKDVSGVLFQYPDTEGKVEDFSELVERAHQNGTLACCATDLLALCILKPPGEFGVDVVLGSSQRFGVPLCYGGPHAAFFAVKENLVRMMPGRMVGVTRDANGKEVYRLALQTREQHIRRDKATSNICTAQALLANMAAMFGVYHGSDGLRDIARRVHNATLILAEGLRRAGHKLHHDLFFDTLTVTCGCSVKEVLDRAALRKINFRIYSDGRLGVSLDETVSEKDLDDILWIFGCESSAELIAEGMGEETKGILSTPFKRTSKFLTHQVFNSYHSETNIVRYMKRLENKDISLVHSMIPLGSCTMKLNSSAELAPISWKEFANIHPFVPLDQAQGYQQLFKDLEKDLCEITGYDKISFQPNSGAQGEYAGLAAIKAYLNAKGERHRSRGLSEQLCGCLAIGQVNTPQNFLVPNVERRQHLGCQGAPGSQLPPARWRWRPSCLLHGTIWFFLCDTRGQVCLIPRSAHGTNPASAQMAGMKIQPIEVDKNGSIDISHLKAMVDKHKENLAAIMITYPSTNGVFEEEIGDVCELIHKNGGQVYLDGANMNAQVGLCRPGDYGSDVSHLNLHKTFCIPHGGGGPGMGPIGVKKHLAPYLPTHPVIKIQTDKDACPLGTVSAAPWGSSAILPISWVYIKTMGAKGLKHASEVAILNANYMAKRLEKHYKILFRGVRGYVAHEFILDTRPFKKTANIEAVDLAKRLQDYGFHAPTMSWPVAGTLMIEPTESEDKAELDRFCDAMISIRQEIAEIEEGRMDPQINPLKMSPHTLNCVTSSKWDRPYSREVAAFPLPFVKPESKFWPTIARIDDIYGDQHLVCTCPPMEAYESPFSEQKRASS
;
A
#
# COMPACT_ATOMS: atom_id res chain seq x y z
N MET A 1 16.60 -18.68 50.34
CA MET A 1 16.87 -18.74 51.79
C MET A 1 17.62 -17.48 52.20
N GLU A 2 17.40 -17.01 53.43
CA GLU A 2 18.14 -15.90 54.03
C GLU A 2 19.62 -16.30 54.30
N HIS A 3 20.59 -15.45 54.71
CA HIS A 3 20.49 -14.21 55.50
C HIS A 3 21.88 -13.49 55.58
N ARG A 4 21.89 -12.14 55.78
CA ARG A 4 22.93 -11.33 56.50
C ARG A 4 24.33 -11.12 55.83
N ARG A 5 25.09 -10.02 56.04
CA ARG A 5 24.91 -8.76 56.83
C ARG A 5 25.89 -7.64 56.40
N ARG A 6 25.43 -6.36 56.46
CA ARG A 6 26.08 -5.11 57.01
C ARG A 6 27.61 -4.91 56.88
N SER A 7 28.10 -3.87 56.18
CA SER A 7 28.40 -2.47 56.64
C SER A 7 29.71 -2.33 57.48
N THR A 8 30.50 -1.24 57.54
CA THR A 8 30.28 0.22 57.30
C THR A 8 31.63 1.00 57.30
N ARG A 9 31.73 2.18 56.61
CA ARG A 9 32.58 3.39 56.90
C ARG A 9 34.14 3.30 56.83
N THR A 10 34.86 4.09 55.98
CA THR A 10 35.35 5.51 56.13
C THR A 10 36.80 5.56 56.72
N LEU A 11 37.80 6.42 56.38
CA LEU A 11 37.90 7.84 55.93
C LEU A 11 39.06 8.09 54.87
N LEU A 12 39.57 9.33 54.80
CA LEU A 12 40.65 9.98 54.01
C LEU A 12 42.11 9.66 54.51
N LEU A 13 43.28 10.11 53.99
CA LEU A 13 43.72 11.26 53.14
C LEU A 13 45.20 11.11 52.64
N ALA A 14 45.61 11.80 51.55
CA ALA A 14 46.98 12.31 51.23
C ALA A 14 48.14 11.30 50.94
N LEU A 15 49.22 11.59 50.18
CA LEU A 15 49.76 12.81 49.49
C LEU A 15 50.76 12.41 48.35
N SER A 16 50.97 13.28 47.33
CA SER A 16 52.16 13.50 46.43
C SER A 16 53.20 12.39 46.11
N GLY A 17 53.77 12.24 44.90
CA GLY A 17 53.62 12.95 43.60
C GLY A 17 54.86 12.79 42.67
N GLY A 18 54.74 13.11 41.37
CA GLY A 18 55.84 13.48 40.45
C GLY A 18 56.63 12.38 39.69
N GLY A 19 56.92 12.60 38.39
CA GLY A 19 58.15 12.08 37.74
C GLY A 19 58.09 11.31 36.40
N ARG A 20 58.05 12.05 35.28
CA ARG A 20 58.58 11.80 33.89
C ARG A 20 58.93 10.39 33.35
N GLU A 21 58.46 10.20 32.11
CA GLU A 21 59.04 9.57 30.89
C GLU A 21 60.43 8.88 30.90
N GLY A 22 60.53 7.80 30.08
CA GLY A 22 61.80 7.24 29.61
C GLY A 22 61.65 6.10 28.58
N GLU A 23 61.56 6.43 27.29
CA GLU A 23 61.92 5.49 26.19
C GLU A 23 63.45 5.51 26.01
N PRO A 24 64.10 4.45 25.49
CA PRO A 24 64.55 4.56 24.09
C PRO A 24 64.67 3.24 23.29
N ARG A 25 64.73 3.41 21.96
CA ARG A 25 64.96 2.38 20.92
C ARG A 25 66.44 2.00 20.78
N HIS A 26 66.76 0.79 20.26
CA HIS A 26 67.54 0.65 19.00
C HIS A 26 67.61 -0.78 18.39
N ARG A 27 67.98 -0.79 17.09
CA ARG A 27 68.26 -1.90 16.12
C ARG A 27 69.27 -2.96 16.66
N GLY A 28 69.44 -4.19 16.12
CA GLY A 28 68.86 -4.91 14.97
C GLY A 28 69.85 -5.97 14.38
N GLN A 29 69.42 -6.76 13.37
CA GLN A 29 70.14 -7.83 12.60
C GLN A 29 70.13 -9.29 13.13
N GLY A 30 70.11 -10.26 12.20
CA GLY A 30 70.54 -11.66 12.44
C GLY A 30 69.75 -12.75 11.69
N ARG A 31 70.39 -13.47 10.76
CA ARG A 31 69.85 -14.69 10.08
C ARG A 31 70.12 -15.96 10.90
N ALA A 32 69.33 -17.00 10.60
CA ALA A 32 69.73 -18.41 10.34
C ALA A 32 68.99 -19.45 11.21
N GLY A 33 68.65 -20.60 10.60
CA GLY A 33 68.01 -21.74 11.26
C GLY A 33 68.76 -23.06 11.02
N ARG A 34 68.36 -24.11 11.75
CA ARG A 34 68.75 -25.54 11.70
C ARG A 34 67.86 -26.29 12.73
N ILE A 35 67.75 -27.64 12.81
CA ILE A 35 67.64 -28.74 11.83
C ILE A 35 67.29 -30.04 12.62
N PHE A 36 66.61 -31.03 11.99
CA PHE A 36 66.58 -32.48 12.33
C PHE A 36 65.80 -33.11 13.54
N LEU A 37 64.78 -33.91 13.17
CA LEU A 37 64.69 -35.40 13.18
C LEU A 37 64.57 -36.28 14.45
N GLY A 38 63.73 -37.33 14.32
CA GLY A 38 63.82 -38.63 15.01
C GLY A 38 62.52 -39.08 15.75
N ARG A 39 61.99 -40.32 15.69
CA ARG A 39 61.68 -41.39 14.69
C ARG A 39 61.44 -42.72 15.46
N LEU A 40 60.75 -43.72 14.85
CA LEU A 40 60.50 -45.13 15.30
C LEU A 40 59.21 -45.32 16.16
N GLY A 41 58.45 -46.45 16.13
CA GLY A 41 58.44 -47.71 15.34
C GLY A 41 57.72 -48.86 16.11
N GLY A 42 57.13 -49.94 15.56
CA GLY A 42 56.80 -50.34 14.17
C GLY A 42 56.59 -51.88 13.96
N GLY A 43 55.47 -52.33 13.36
CA GLY A 43 55.18 -53.75 12.97
C GLY A 43 53.80 -54.30 13.40
N GLY A 44 53.14 -55.28 12.74
CA GLY A 44 53.35 -55.95 11.43
C GLY A 44 52.57 -57.29 11.31
N GLY A 45 52.20 -57.79 10.10
CA GLY A 45 51.78 -59.23 9.95
C GLY A 45 50.85 -59.73 8.80
N ARG A 46 51.40 -59.98 7.59
CA ARG A 46 51.11 -61.08 6.60
C ARG A 46 49.73 -61.22 5.84
N GLY A 47 49.84 -61.68 4.57
CA GLY A 47 48.74 -62.01 3.60
C GLY A 47 48.45 -63.52 3.45
N PRO A 48 48.15 -64.14 2.25
CA PRO A 48 48.43 -63.72 0.85
C PRO A 48 47.28 -63.92 -0.20
N GLY A 49 47.48 -63.67 -1.53
CA GLY A 49 46.47 -64.15 -2.53
C GLY A 49 46.42 -63.84 -4.06
N GLY A 50 47.38 -63.19 -4.75
CA GLY A 50 47.70 -63.45 -6.19
C GLY A 50 46.87 -62.96 -7.42
N ARG A 51 47.61 -62.38 -8.42
CA ARG A 51 47.34 -62.17 -9.88
C ARG A 51 46.32 -61.08 -10.33
N SER A 52 46.49 -60.34 -11.45
CA SER A 52 47.67 -59.95 -12.28
C SER A 52 47.25 -58.92 -13.36
N GLU A 53 48.06 -57.85 -13.57
CA GLU A 53 48.39 -57.11 -14.84
C GLU A 53 47.31 -56.77 -15.91
N GLN A 54 47.34 -55.67 -16.69
CA GLN A 54 48.23 -54.50 -16.87
C GLN A 54 47.46 -53.43 -17.71
N GLY A 55 47.90 -52.16 -17.75
CA GLY A 55 47.61 -51.26 -18.90
C GLY A 55 47.17 -49.82 -18.61
N THR A 56 48.12 -48.91 -18.34
CA THR A 56 47.90 -47.44 -18.34
C THR A 56 49.17 -46.66 -18.74
N ALA A 57 48.98 -45.41 -19.22
CA ALA A 57 49.92 -44.25 -19.24
C ALA A 57 50.31 -43.71 -20.65
N PRO A 58 50.96 -42.52 -20.78
CA PRO A 58 50.36 -41.20 -20.47
C PRO A 58 50.74 -40.05 -21.46
N LEU A 59 50.37 -38.81 -21.11
CA LEU A 59 50.86 -37.52 -21.65
C LEU A 59 52.40 -37.34 -21.50
N PRO A 60 53.05 -36.39 -22.23
CA PRO A 60 53.76 -35.32 -21.51
C PRO A 60 53.89 -33.92 -22.21
N HIS A 61 54.71 -33.07 -21.57
CA HIS A 61 54.81 -31.60 -21.64
C HIS A 61 56.07 -31.04 -22.38
N TRP A 62 56.00 -29.76 -22.81
CA TRP A 62 57.06 -28.69 -22.84
C TRP A 62 58.17 -28.53 -23.93
N ARG A 63 58.11 -27.35 -24.60
CA ARG A 63 59.15 -26.33 -24.94
C ARG A 63 60.35 -26.54 -25.94
N ARG A 64 60.41 -25.56 -26.88
CA ARG A 64 61.55 -24.72 -27.40
C ARG A 64 62.28 -25.05 -28.75
N ARG A 65 62.15 -24.07 -29.68
CA ARG A 65 63.12 -23.51 -30.67
C ARG A 65 63.65 -24.35 -31.86
N ARG A 66 63.29 -23.92 -33.09
CA ARG A 66 64.17 -23.28 -34.12
C ARG A 66 63.33 -22.80 -35.34
N GLY A 67 63.73 -21.71 -36.02
CA GLY A 67 63.22 -21.28 -37.34
C GLY A 67 64.21 -21.65 -38.47
N PRO A 68 64.06 -21.18 -39.75
CA PRO A 68 63.86 -19.75 -40.09
C PRO A 68 63.14 -19.43 -41.44
N ARG A 69 63.16 -18.13 -41.83
CA ARG A 69 62.89 -17.53 -43.19
C ARG A 69 61.40 -17.48 -43.63
N ARG A 70 60.85 -16.41 -44.25
CA ARG A 70 61.38 -15.10 -44.74
C ARG A 70 60.34 -13.95 -44.48
N ARG A 71 60.87 -12.77 -44.08
CA ARG A 71 60.61 -11.35 -44.50
C ARG A 71 59.24 -10.96 -45.12
N ARG A 72 58.65 -9.74 -44.95
CA ARG A 72 58.79 -8.49 -44.12
C ARG A 72 57.72 -7.46 -44.69
N PRO A 73 57.52 -6.21 -44.19
CA PRO A 73 57.19 -5.65 -42.85
C PRO A 73 55.90 -4.75 -42.87
N ARG A 74 55.06 -4.54 -41.83
CA ARG A 74 55.21 -3.70 -40.59
C ARG A 74 55.67 -2.22 -40.82
N PRO A 75 55.33 -1.24 -39.93
CA PRO A 75 54.02 -0.72 -39.46
C PRO A 75 54.04 0.84 -39.23
N GLY A 76 53.13 1.46 -38.43
CA GLY A 76 53.55 2.55 -37.50
C GLY A 76 52.68 3.82 -37.26
N HIS A 77 52.08 3.87 -36.06
CA HIS A 77 52.07 4.98 -35.07
C HIS A 77 51.56 6.43 -35.30
N LYS A 78 50.67 6.81 -34.35
CA LYS A 78 50.59 8.06 -33.54
C LYS A 78 49.84 9.29 -34.09
N ALA A 79 49.30 10.04 -33.13
CA ALA A 79 48.45 11.23 -33.28
C ALA A 79 49.18 12.50 -32.83
N TRP A 80 48.67 13.70 -33.19
CA TRP A 80 48.30 14.78 -32.27
C TRP A 80 47.65 15.99 -33.00
N ALA A 81 47.19 16.97 -32.22
CA ALA A 81 46.16 17.98 -32.50
C ALA A 81 46.49 19.18 -33.43
N ALA A 82 45.41 19.79 -33.95
CA ALA A 82 45.08 21.23 -34.10
C ALA A 82 46.00 22.23 -34.86
N GLY A 83 45.37 23.15 -35.64
CA GLY A 83 45.86 24.54 -35.76
C GLY A 83 45.76 25.28 -37.11
N SER A 84 44.60 25.90 -37.40
CA SER A 84 44.41 27.24 -38.04
C SER A 84 45.01 27.65 -39.41
N GLY A 85 44.14 28.26 -40.25
CA GLY A 85 44.46 29.16 -41.40
C GLY A 85 44.25 28.55 -42.79
N GLY A 86 43.63 29.20 -43.80
CA GLY A 86 42.88 30.47 -43.85
C GLY A 86 42.64 30.96 -45.30
N CYS A 87 41.50 31.62 -45.55
CA CYS A 87 41.14 32.46 -46.72
C CYS A 87 40.76 31.84 -48.10
N GLY A 88 39.67 32.38 -48.69
CA GLY A 88 39.26 32.27 -50.11
C GLY A 88 38.35 31.07 -50.44
N GLY A 89 37.17 31.23 -51.05
CA GLY A 89 36.41 32.42 -51.47
C GLY A 89 35.00 32.02 -51.94
N ALA A 90 34.04 32.95 -51.93
CA ALA A 90 32.64 32.67 -52.27
C ALA A 90 32.39 32.54 -53.79
N MET A 91 31.26 31.93 -54.19
CA MET A 91 30.59 32.36 -55.43
C MET A 91 29.08 32.13 -55.45
N GLN A 92 28.37 33.19 -55.84
CA GLN A 92 26.94 33.20 -56.20
C GLN A 92 26.77 32.98 -57.71
N SER A 93 25.56 32.59 -58.12
CA SER A 93 24.82 33.01 -59.33
C SER A 93 25.52 33.12 -60.71
N CYS A 94 24.95 32.39 -61.70
CA CYS A 94 24.68 32.74 -63.12
C CYS A 94 24.86 31.49 -64.02
N GLY A 95 24.10 31.27 -65.11
CA GLY A 95 22.89 31.95 -65.58
C GLY A 95 22.64 31.78 -67.09
N ARG A 96 21.40 31.40 -67.48
CA ARG A 96 20.76 31.54 -68.82
C ARG A 96 21.41 30.74 -69.99
N TRP A 97 20.62 30.01 -70.79
CA TRP A 97 19.87 30.63 -71.89
C TRP A 97 18.58 29.87 -72.35
N TRP A 98 17.49 30.65 -72.46
CA TRP A 98 16.43 30.71 -73.50
C TRP A 98 15.71 29.45 -74.07
N GLY A 99 14.37 29.42 -74.19
CA GLY A 99 13.34 30.37 -73.74
C GLY A 99 11.93 30.23 -74.39
N ARG A 100 11.01 31.15 -74.02
CA ARG A 100 9.64 31.44 -74.57
C ARG A 100 8.52 30.40 -74.27
N LEU A 101 7.24 30.77 -74.03
CA LEU A 101 6.54 32.06 -73.78
C LEU A 101 5.12 31.81 -73.17
N ALA A 102 4.78 32.48 -72.05
CA ALA A 102 3.51 33.17 -71.67
C ALA A 102 2.09 32.48 -71.79
N ALA A 103 1.02 32.85 -71.06
CA ALA A 103 0.76 33.98 -70.16
C ALA A 103 -0.43 33.77 -69.15
N ARG A 104 -0.37 34.47 -68.00
CA ARG A 104 -1.46 35.11 -67.19
C ARG A 104 -2.72 34.35 -66.71
N GLY A 105 -2.97 34.42 -65.38
CA GLY A 105 -4.25 34.93 -64.84
C GLY A 105 -5.04 34.07 -63.83
N GLY A 106 -5.22 34.57 -62.59
CA GLY A 106 -6.46 34.35 -61.80
C GLY A 106 -7.52 35.43 -62.16
N PRO A 107 -8.71 35.52 -61.52
CA PRO A 107 -8.88 35.45 -60.05
C PRO A 107 -10.26 34.96 -59.48
N ARG A 108 -10.34 34.93 -58.13
CA ARG A 108 -11.45 35.29 -57.21
C ARG A 108 -12.94 34.85 -57.43
N HIS A 109 -13.51 34.40 -56.30
CA HIS A 109 -14.89 34.50 -55.80
C HIS A 109 -16.01 35.14 -56.64
N LEU A 110 -17.20 34.52 -56.59
CA LEU A 110 -18.48 35.21 -56.35
C LEU A 110 -19.58 34.24 -55.83
N ARG A 111 -20.41 34.71 -54.89
CA ARG A 111 -21.76 34.14 -54.57
C ARG A 111 -22.79 34.79 -55.51
N PRO A 112 -23.95 34.14 -55.74
CA PRO A 112 -25.23 34.64 -55.17
C PRO A 112 -25.97 33.53 -54.37
N ALA A 113 -26.68 33.81 -53.28
CA ALA A 113 -28.07 34.30 -53.18
C ALA A 113 -29.12 33.30 -53.75
N GLY A 114 -30.22 32.99 -53.07
CA GLY A 114 -30.70 33.38 -51.74
C GLY A 114 -32.17 32.93 -51.55
N GLY A 115 -32.72 33.00 -50.32
CA GLY A 115 -34.16 32.75 -50.12
C GLY A 115 -34.59 32.30 -48.72
N GLY A 116 -35.05 33.25 -47.90
CA GLY A 116 -35.84 33.00 -46.68
C GLY A 116 -35.11 32.35 -45.48
N GLY A 117 -35.50 32.61 -44.22
CA GLY A 117 -36.58 33.47 -43.76
C GLY A 117 -37.22 32.95 -42.47
N GLN A 118 -36.76 33.48 -41.33
CA GLN A 118 -37.45 33.52 -40.03
C GLN A 118 -37.77 32.20 -39.25
N HIS A 119 -37.11 32.11 -38.10
CA HIS A 119 -37.66 31.92 -36.74
C HIS A 119 -38.60 30.75 -36.33
N ARG A 120 -38.14 30.17 -35.20
CA ARG A 120 -38.88 29.78 -33.97
C ARG A 120 -39.53 28.40 -33.87
N GLN A 121 -38.84 27.60 -33.04
CA GLN A 121 -39.33 27.00 -31.79
C GLN A 121 -40.39 25.87 -31.78
N GLN A 122 -39.95 24.80 -31.12
CA GLN A 122 -40.64 24.00 -30.10
C GLN A 122 -41.41 22.72 -30.47
N GLN A 123 -40.86 21.64 -29.91
CA GLN A 123 -41.50 20.52 -29.20
C GLN A 123 -42.13 19.35 -29.99
N HIS A 124 -41.63 18.16 -29.60
CA HIS A 124 -42.32 16.87 -29.41
C HIS A 124 -43.85 16.86 -29.64
N ASN A 125 -44.45 15.79 -30.18
CA ASN A 125 -44.23 14.42 -29.72
C ASN A 125 -44.83 13.34 -30.63
N GLN A 126 -44.40 12.08 -30.42
CA GLN A 126 -45.19 10.84 -30.52
C GLN A 126 -45.65 10.20 -31.87
N GLN A 127 -45.57 8.85 -31.81
CA GLN A 127 -46.42 7.83 -32.45
C GLN A 127 -46.36 7.59 -33.98
N GLN A 128 -45.86 6.40 -34.33
CA GLN A 128 -46.64 5.46 -35.16
C GLN A 128 -46.29 4.00 -34.84
N GLN A 129 -47.26 3.09 -35.02
CA GLN A 129 -47.19 1.66 -34.72
C GLN A 129 -47.40 0.79 -35.98
N ARG A 130 -46.85 -0.43 -35.94
CA ARG A 130 -47.41 -1.71 -36.47
C ARG A 130 -47.42 -1.99 -37.99
N TRP A 131 -47.64 -3.29 -38.27
CA TRP A 131 -47.65 -4.03 -39.55
C TRP A 131 -46.25 -4.32 -40.11
N VAL A 132 -45.60 -5.51 -40.03
CA VAL A 132 -45.91 -6.96 -39.81
C VAL A 132 -46.02 -7.81 -41.10
N GLY A 133 -45.13 -8.83 -41.20
CA GLY A 133 -45.16 -10.00 -42.10
C GLY A 133 -44.18 -9.91 -43.28
N GLY A 134 -43.34 -10.89 -43.64
CA GLY A 134 -43.01 -12.23 -43.11
C GLY A 134 -42.19 -13.01 -44.17
N GLY A 135 -41.43 -14.08 -43.91
CA GLY A 135 -41.08 -14.80 -42.67
C GLY A 135 -40.17 -16.02 -42.97
N GLY A 136 -39.47 -16.57 -41.97
CA GLY A 136 -38.47 -17.65 -42.11
C GLY A 136 -37.02 -17.14 -42.15
N GLY A 137 -36.01 -17.80 -41.57
CA GLY A 137 -36.01 -19.11 -40.91
C GLY A 137 -34.62 -19.74 -40.99
N GLY A 138 -33.62 -19.15 -40.33
CA GLY A 138 -32.24 -19.65 -40.35
C GLY A 138 -31.34 -18.86 -39.41
N GLY A 139 -30.75 -19.54 -38.42
CA GLY A 139 -29.73 -18.95 -37.55
C GLY A 139 -28.38 -18.91 -38.24
N GLY A 140 -27.72 -17.76 -38.21
CA GLY A 140 -26.37 -17.57 -38.73
C GLY A 140 -25.65 -16.50 -37.92
N GLY A 141 -24.48 -16.83 -37.36
CA GLY A 141 -23.72 -15.91 -36.54
C GLY A 141 -23.10 -14.80 -37.38
N GLY A 142 -23.46 -13.55 -37.08
CA GLY A 142 -22.75 -12.37 -37.57
C GLY A 142 -21.41 -12.22 -36.87
N GLY A 143 -20.42 -13.04 -37.24
CA GLY A 143 -19.03 -12.74 -36.95
C GLY A 143 -18.55 -11.63 -37.88
N ASP A 144 -17.91 -10.59 -37.34
CA ASP A 144 -17.10 -9.69 -38.16
C ASP A 144 -16.07 -10.54 -38.92
N ALA A 145 -16.20 -10.60 -40.24
CA ALA A 145 -15.28 -11.33 -41.08
C ALA A 145 -13.92 -10.63 -41.00
N ALA A 146 -12.94 -11.26 -40.35
CA ALA A 146 -11.60 -10.73 -40.17
C ALA A 146 -11.06 -10.20 -41.50
N ARG A 147 -10.56 -8.96 -41.51
CA ARG A 147 -10.13 -8.31 -42.76
C ARG A 147 -9.01 -9.12 -43.39
N CYS A 148 -8.89 -9.11 -44.72
CA CYS A 148 -7.83 -9.87 -45.40
C CYS A 148 -6.42 -9.54 -44.87
N ILE A 149 -6.20 -8.31 -44.42
CA ILE A 149 -4.95 -7.90 -43.75
C ILE A 149 -4.72 -8.64 -42.41
N GLU A 150 -5.75 -8.89 -41.61
CA GLU A 150 -5.64 -9.62 -40.32
C GLU A 150 -5.47 -11.14 -40.52
N GLN A 151 -5.92 -11.66 -41.67
CA GLN A 151 -5.71 -13.06 -42.04
C GLN A 151 -4.28 -13.30 -42.55
N LEU A 152 -3.72 -12.35 -43.32
CA LEU A 152 -2.35 -12.42 -43.86
C LEU A 152 -1.29 -11.94 -42.87
N LEU A 153 -1.65 -10.99 -42.00
CA LEU A 153 -0.80 -10.40 -40.97
C LEU A 153 -1.63 -10.29 -39.66
N PRO A 154 -1.76 -11.39 -38.90
CA PRO A 154 -2.45 -11.37 -37.60
C PRO A 154 -1.72 -10.47 -36.60
N ARG A 155 -2.38 -10.15 -35.48
CA ARG A 155 -1.74 -9.46 -34.34
C ARG A 155 -0.45 -10.18 -33.96
N HIS A 156 0.61 -9.41 -33.68
CA HIS A 156 1.93 -9.91 -33.33
C HIS A 156 1.87 -10.91 -32.16
N ASP A 157 1.13 -10.55 -31.12
CA ASP A 157 0.85 -11.40 -29.96
C ASP A 157 -0.57 -11.17 -29.40
N ASP A 158 -0.91 -12.01 -28.43
CA ASP A 158 -2.10 -11.88 -27.61
C ASP A 158 -1.68 -12.18 -26.17
N PHE A 159 -1.57 -11.12 -25.36
CA PHE A 159 -1.13 -11.19 -23.97
C PHE A 159 -2.00 -12.11 -23.11
N SER A 160 -3.28 -12.32 -23.44
CA SER A 160 -4.13 -13.28 -22.72
C SER A 160 -3.56 -14.70 -22.75
N ARG A 161 -2.78 -15.06 -23.79
CA ARG A 161 -2.08 -16.35 -23.89
C ARG A 161 -0.80 -16.43 -23.05
N ARG A 162 -0.33 -15.31 -22.50
CA ARG A 162 0.74 -15.24 -21.49
C ARG A 162 0.16 -15.22 -20.09
N HIS A 163 -0.89 -14.43 -19.88
CA HIS A 163 -1.56 -14.24 -18.60
C HIS A 163 -2.34 -15.47 -18.12
N ILE A 164 -2.97 -16.21 -19.03
CA ILE A 164 -3.78 -17.38 -18.74
C ILE A 164 -2.95 -18.65 -18.95
N GLY A 165 -2.82 -19.46 -17.90
CA GLY A 165 -2.02 -20.69 -17.89
C GLY A 165 -2.57 -21.77 -18.82
N PRO A 166 -3.81 -22.28 -18.58
CA PRO A 166 -4.33 -23.46 -19.25
C PRO A 166 -4.52 -23.29 -20.76
N ARG A 167 -3.92 -24.19 -21.53
CA ARG A 167 -3.98 -24.23 -23.00
C ARG A 167 -5.27 -24.90 -23.48
N GLU A 168 -5.61 -24.76 -24.77
CA GLU A 168 -6.85 -25.34 -25.34
C GLU A 168 -6.95 -26.88 -25.20
N GLY A 169 -5.83 -27.59 -25.11
CA GLY A 169 -5.83 -29.02 -24.78
C GLY A 169 -6.30 -29.27 -23.35
N GLU A 170 -5.65 -28.60 -22.40
CA GLU A 170 -5.89 -28.70 -20.96
C GLU A 170 -7.29 -28.23 -20.57
N LYS A 171 -7.76 -27.09 -21.09
CA LYS A 171 -9.13 -26.61 -20.86
C LYS A 171 -10.16 -27.66 -21.30
N ARG A 172 -9.97 -28.31 -22.45
CA ARG A 172 -10.84 -29.42 -22.90
C ARG A 172 -10.76 -30.65 -22.00
N GLU A 173 -9.62 -30.95 -21.40
CA GLU A 173 -9.51 -32.02 -20.38
C GLU A 173 -10.26 -31.67 -19.09
N MET A 174 -10.13 -30.43 -18.62
CA MET A 174 -10.79 -29.94 -17.41
C MET A 174 -12.32 -29.92 -17.57
N LEU A 175 -12.81 -29.45 -18.72
CA LEU A 175 -14.24 -29.50 -19.08
C LEU A 175 -14.77 -30.93 -19.14
N ARG A 176 -14.01 -31.88 -19.73
CA ARG A 176 -14.36 -33.32 -19.71
C ARG A 176 -14.43 -33.87 -18.28
N ALA A 177 -13.49 -33.51 -17.40
CA ALA A 177 -13.50 -33.94 -16.00
C ALA A 177 -14.70 -33.37 -15.21
N LEU A 178 -15.18 -32.18 -15.60
CA LEU A 178 -16.38 -31.53 -15.07
C LEU A 178 -17.70 -32.05 -15.67
N GLY A 179 -17.65 -32.84 -16.75
CA GLY A 179 -18.84 -33.33 -17.45
C GLY A 179 -19.61 -32.25 -18.21
N VAL A 180 -18.92 -31.23 -18.72
CA VAL A 180 -19.48 -30.15 -19.55
C VAL A 180 -18.77 -30.10 -20.91
N GLN A 181 -19.47 -29.64 -21.94
CA GLN A 181 -19.00 -29.61 -23.32
C GLN A 181 -18.18 -28.36 -23.65
N SER A 182 -18.48 -27.21 -23.02
CA SER A 182 -17.79 -25.94 -23.27
C SER A 182 -17.68 -25.06 -22.03
N VAL A 183 -16.89 -23.99 -22.13
CA VAL A 183 -16.74 -22.96 -21.09
C VAL A 183 -18.05 -22.20 -20.88
N GLU A 184 -18.80 -21.94 -21.97
CA GLU A 184 -20.10 -21.29 -21.94
C GLU A 184 -21.11 -22.13 -21.15
N GLU A 185 -21.14 -23.45 -21.34
CA GLU A 185 -22.00 -24.35 -20.54
C GLU A 185 -21.64 -24.29 -19.04
N LEU A 186 -20.35 -24.18 -18.70
CA LEU A 186 -19.93 -23.97 -17.32
C LEU A 186 -20.41 -22.61 -16.78
N MET A 187 -20.29 -21.53 -17.55
CA MET A 187 -20.77 -20.20 -17.14
C MET A 187 -22.29 -20.16 -16.97
N ASP A 188 -23.04 -20.79 -17.88
CA ASP A 188 -24.50 -20.94 -17.82
C ASP A 188 -24.95 -21.70 -16.56
N LYS A 189 -24.14 -22.66 -16.08
CA LYS A 189 -24.39 -23.41 -14.85
C LYS A 189 -23.85 -22.74 -13.59
N ALA A 190 -22.78 -21.96 -13.66
CA ALA A 190 -22.20 -21.29 -12.50
C ALA A 190 -22.89 -19.97 -12.15
N ILE A 191 -23.24 -19.15 -13.15
CA ILE A 191 -23.67 -17.76 -12.97
C ILE A 191 -25.18 -17.62 -13.20
N PRO A 192 -25.95 -16.98 -12.29
CA PRO A 192 -27.38 -16.75 -12.47
C PRO A 192 -27.67 -15.97 -13.76
N GLY A 193 -28.59 -16.47 -14.59
CA GLY A 193 -28.91 -15.88 -15.89
C GLY A 193 -29.44 -14.44 -15.83
N SER A 194 -30.04 -14.05 -14.71
CA SER A 194 -30.65 -12.74 -14.46
C SER A 194 -29.66 -11.58 -14.42
N ILE A 195 -28.42 -11.83 -13.97
CA ILE A 195 -27.39 -10.80 -13.73
C ILE A 195 -26.29 -10.72 -14.80
N ARG A 196 -26.32 -11.65 -15.78
CA ARG A 196 -25.30 -11.73 -16.82
C ARG A 196 -25.35 -10.51 -17.75
N LEU A 197 -24.18 -10.16 -18.27
CA LEU A 197 -24.03 -9.10 -19.25
C LEU A 197 -24.89 -9.37 -20.50
N ARG A 198 -25.80 -8.44 -20.80
CA ARG A 198 -26.67 -8.48 -22.00
C ARG A 198 -25.94 -8.12 -23.30
N ARG A 199 -24.70 -7.63 -23.19
CA ARG A 199 -23.77 -7.32 -24.29
C ARG A 199 -22.33 -7.55 -23.82
N PRO A 200 -21.37 -7.85 -24.71
CA PRO A 200 -19.95 -7.78 -24.38
C PRO A 200 -19.53 -6.39 -23.86
N LEU A 201 -18.41 -6.32 -23.14
CA LEU A 201 -17.78 -5.07 -22.74
C LEU A 201 -17.39 -4.24 -23.98
N ARG A 202 -17.58 -2.92 -23.90
CA ARG A 202 -17.21 -1.94 -24.94
C ARG A 202 -15.91 -1.27 -24.55
N MET A 203 -14.81 -1.91 -24.91
CA MET A 203 -13.45 -1.44 -24.65
C MET A 203 -12.75 -1.15 -25.98
N GLU A 204 -11.59 -0.53 -25.91
CA GLU A 204 -10.69 -0.44 -27.06
C GLU A 204 -10.17 -1.83 -27.46
N ASP A 205 -9.70 -1.97 -28.70
CA ASP A 205 -9.05 -3.18 -29.16
C ASP A 205 -7.78 -3.46 -28.33
N PRO A 206 -7.47 -4.73 -28.01
CA PRO A 206 -6.31 -5.06 -27.21
C PRO A 206 -5.01 -4.65 -27.92
N VAL A 207 -4.08 -4.08 -27.15
CA VAL A 207 -2.73 -3.70 -27.58
C VAL A 207 -1.79 -4.91 -27.46
N GLY A 208 -0.79 -5.04 -28.34
CA GLY A 208 0.23 -6.09 -28.21
C GLY A 208 1.14 -5.88 -27.00
N GLU A 209 1.63 -6.94 -26.38
CA GLU A 209 2.64 -6.87 -25.31
C GLU A 209 3.92 -6.18 -25.83
N ASN A 210 4.25 -6.35 -27.11
CA ASN A 210 5.36 -5.66 -27.76
C ASN A 210 5.15 -4.14 -27.95
N GLU A 211 3.92 -3.65 -27.91
CA GLU A 211 3.53 -2.25 -28.19
C GLU A 211 3.12 -1.46 -26.94
N ILE A 212 2.74 -2.15 -25.86
CA ILE A 212 2.10 -1.50 -24.71
C ILE A 212 3.03 -0.54 -23.97
N LEU A 213 4.33 -0.82 -23.90
CA LEU A 213 5.30 0.08 -23.26
C LEU A 213 5.50 1.36 -24.08
N GLU A 214 5.54 1.29 -25.41
CA GLU A 214 5.58 2.50 -26.25
C GLU A 214 4.27 3.29 -26.13
N THR A 215 3.13 2.61 -26.13
CA THR A 215 1.81 3.20 -25.95
C THR A 215 1.70 3.96 -24.63
N LEU A 216 2.17 3.35 -23.53
CA LEU A 216 2.20 3.98 -22.21
C LEU A 216 3.27 5.08 -22.10
N TYR A 217 4.42 4.94 -22.74
CA TYR A 217 5.46 5.98 -22.76
C TYR A 217 4.97 7.26 -23.44
N ASN A 218 4.14 7.14 -24.49
CA ASN A 218 3.44 8.25 -25.12
C ASN A 218 2.44 8.97 -24.19
N ILE A 219 2.02 8.33 -23.09
CA ILE A 219 1.25 8.95 -22.00
C ILE A 219 2.21 9.54 -20.96
N ALA A 220 3.16 8.74 -20.47
CA ALA A 220 4.10 9.10 -19.40
C ALA A 220 4.94 10.35 -19.75
N SER A 221 5.45 10.44 -20.97
CA SER A 221 6.26 11.56 -21.49
C SER A 221 5.54 12.92 -21.52
N LYS A 222 4.21 12.96 -21.29
CA LYS A 222 3.44 14.20 -21.09
C LYS A 222 3.61 14.79 -19.68
N ASN A 223 4.15 14.01 -18.73
CA ASN A 223 4.54 14.52 -17.42
C ASN A 223 5.85 15.32 -17.53
N LYS A 224 5.94 16.42 -16.78
CA LYS A 224 7.12 17.30 -16.72
C LYS A 224 7.85 17.05 -15.41
N ILE A 225 8.99 16.39 -15.46
CA ILE A 225 9.83 16.15 -14.27
C ILE A 225 10.53 17.47 -13.90
N TRP A 226 10.09 18.09 -12.80
CA TRP A 226 10.62 19.34 -12.25
C TRP A 226 11.23 19.09 -10.87
N ARG A 227 12.29 19.82 -10.53
CA ARG A 227 12.87 19.82 -9.17
C ARG A 227 11.83 20.44 -8.23
N SER A 228 11.32 19.67 -7.28
CA SER A 228 10.10 20.04 -6.54
C SER A 228 10.36 20.20 -5.05
N TYR A 229 10.74 21.42 -4.65
CA TYR A 229 11.03 21.80 -3.27
C TYR A 229 9.77 22.26 -2.53
N ILE A 230 8.66 21.52 -2.74
CA ILE A 230 7.35 21.79 -2.14
C ILE A 230 7.27 21.24 -0.71
N GLY A 231 7.91 20.10 -0.45
CA GLY A 231 7.88 19.41 0.85
C GLY A 231 6.51 18.85 1.17
N MET A 232 5.88 19.34 2.24
CA MET A 232 4.54 18.90 2.65
C MET A 232 4.44 17.37 2.84
N GLY A 233 5.49 16.72 3.37
CA GLY A 233 5.53 15.27 3.63
C GLY A 233 6.12 14.42 2.51
N TYR A 234 6.51 15.03 1.38
CA TYR A 234 7.11 14.35 0.24
C TYR A 234 8.40 15.07 -0.18
N TYR A 235 9.52 14.35 -0.15
CA TYR A 235 10.86 14.90 -0.36
C TYR A 235 11.63 13.98 -1.31
N ASN A 236 12.32 14.51 -2.32
CA ASN A 236 13.01 13.64 -3.27
C ASN A 236 14.19 12.93 -2.59
N CYS A 237 14.52 11.72 -3.02
CA CYS A 237 15.61 10.94 -2.44
C CYS A 237 16.38 10.13 -3.49
N SER A 238 17.63 9.83 -3.18
CA SER A 238 18.52 9.03 -4.02
C SER A 238 18.27 7.54 -3.76
N VAL A 239 17.20 7.01 -4.36
CA VAL A 239 16.84 5.57 -4.27
C VAL A 239 18.05 4.71 -4.66
N PRO A 240 18.61 3.88 -3.75
CA PRO A 240 19.79 3.09 -4.08
C PRO A 240 19.47 2.05 -5.16
N GLN A 241 20.10 2.17 -6.32
CA GLN A 241 19.88 1.26 -7.46
C GLN A 241 19.99 -0.25 -7.12
N PRO A 242 20.90 -0.73 -6.25
CA PRO A 242 20.87 -2.15 -5.85
C PRO A 242 19.58 -2.55 -5.13
N ILE A 243 18.94 -1.68 -4.36
CA ILE A 243 17.65 -1.95 -3.70
C ILE A 243 16.53 -1.92 -4.73
N ALA A 244 16.48 -0.90 -5.61
CA ALA A 244 15.49 -0.84 -6.68
C ALA A 244 15.50 -2.10 -7.55
N ARG A 245 16.68 -2.49 -8.05
CA ARG A 245 16.85 -3.65 -8.92
C ARG A 245 16.56 -5.00 -8.25
N ASN A 246 17.05 -5.22 -7.03
CA ASN A 246 17.05 -6.55 -6.41
C ASN A 246 15.91 -6.76 -5.42
N LEU A 247 15.06 -5.75 -5.18
CA LEU A 247 13.88 -5.83 -4.29
C LEU A 247 12.62 -5.31 -4.99
N LEU A 248 12.60 -4.06 -5.49
CA LEU A 248 11.39 -3.50 -6.14
C LEU A 248 11.12 -4.12 -7.52
N GLU A 249 12.15 -4.37 -8.32
CA GLU A 249 12.05 -4.97 -9.66
C GLU A 249 12.22 -6.50 -9.64
N ASN A 250 12.17 -7.13 -8.45
CA ASN A 250 12.44 -8.56 -8.27
C ASN A 250 11.14 -9.33 -7.93
N ALA A 251 10.72 -10.21 -8.84
CA ALA A 251 9.57 -11.09 -8.66
C ALA A 251 9.62 -11.94 -7.37
N GLY A 252 10.83 -12.29 -6.89
CA GLY A 252 11.04 -13.02 -5.63
C GLY A 252 10.71 -12.21 -4.36
N TRP A 253 10.50 -10.90 -4.47
CA TRP A 253 10.09 -9.99 -3.38
C TRP A 253 8.68 -9.43 -3.53
N VAL A 254 8.21 -9.22 -4.77
CA VAL A 254 6.94 -8.51 -5.02
C VAL A 254 5.72 -9.44 -5.17
N THR A 255 5.90 -10.72 -5.48
CA THR A 255 4.78 -11.62 -5.84
C THR A 255 4.13 -12.33 -4.64
N GLN A 256 4.87 -12.54 -3.54
CA GLN A 256 4.31 -13.09 -2.30
C GLN A 256 3.34 -12.10 -1.62
N TYR A 257 2.46 -12.60 -0.76
CA TYR A 257 1.56 -11.77 0.05
C TYR A 257 1.91 -11.79 1.55
N THR A 258 1.00 -11.31 2.39
CA THR A 258 1.11 -11.27 3.85
C THR A 258 1.70 -12.57 4.41
N PRO A 259 2.68 -12.52 5.35
CA PRO A 259 3.38 -13.70 5.85
C PRO A 259 2.54 -14.55 6.84
N TYR A 260 1.41 -15.08 6.36
CA TYR A 260 0.52 -15.97 7.12
C TYR A 260 1.13 -17.35 7.40
N GLN A 261 2.15 -17.77 6.63
CA GLN A 261 2.91 -19.02 6.84
C GLN A 261 4.36 -18.66 7.18
N PRO A 262 4.70 -18.45 8.48
CA PRO A 262 5.99 -17.87 8.87
C PRO A 262 7.19 -18.68 8.43
N GLU A 263 7.08 -20.01 8.34
CA GLU A 263 8.21 -20.92 8.12
C GLU A 263 8.81 -20.85 6.71
N VAL A 264 7.99 -20.38 5.77
CA VAL A 264 8.30 -20.07 4.37
C VAL A 264 8.19 -18.57 4.08
N SER A 265 8.34 -17.73 5.12
CA SER A 265 8.22 -16.27 5.06
C SER A 265 9.21 -15.51 5.96
N GLN A 266 10.27 -16.18 6.45
CA GLN A 266 11.21 -15.60 7.41
C GLN A 266 12.03 -14.42 6.84
N GLY A 267 12.16 -14.30 5.51
CA GLY A 267 12.90 -13.24 4.84
C GLY A 267 12.20 -11.89 4.98
N ARG A 268 10.95 -11.77 4.52
CA ARG A 268 10.19 -10.53 4.68
C ARG A 268 9.80 -10.23 6.13
N LEU A 269 9.67 -11.26 6.98
CA LEU A 269 9.49 -11.05 8.42
C LEU A 269 10.74 -10.42 9.08
N GLU A 270 11.95 -10.89 8.74
CA GLU A 270 13.22 -10.27 9.19
C GLU A 270 13.32 -8.82 8.73
N SER A 271 13.01 -8.55 7.46
CA SER A 271 13.06 -7.20 6.88
C SER A 271 12.03 -6.24 7.51
N LEU A 272 10.83 -6.71 7.85
CA LEU A 272 9.83 -5.92 8.57
C LEU A 272 10.20 -5.72 10.06
N LEU A 273 10.92 -6.66 10.69
CA LEU A 273 11.49 -6.45 12.02
C LEU A 273 12.63 -5.41 12.01
N ASN A 274 13.45 -5.40 10.95
CA ASN A 274 14.43 -4.32 10.72
C ASN A 274 13.72 -2.97 10.57
N TYR A 275 12.61 -2.89 9.83
CA TYR A 275 11.80 -1.66 9.73
C TYR A 275 11.30 -1.18 11.09
N GLN A 276 10.70 -2.08 11.89
CA GLN A 276 10.23 -1.75 13.24
C GLN A 276 11.36 -1.24 14.14
N THR A 277 12.50 -1.93 14.14
CA THR A 277 13.70 -1.55 14.92
C THR A 277 14.22 -0.19 14.48
N MET A 278 14.31 0.06 13.17
CA MET A 278 14.73 1.34 12.62
C MET A 278 13.80 2.48 13.06
N VAL A 279 12.49 2.26 13.04
CA VAL A 279 11.51 3.25 13.50
C VAL A 279 11.63 3.48 15.01
N CYS A 280 11.71 2.43 15.84
CA CYS A 280 11.89 2.55 17.30
C CYS A 280 13.16 3.35 17.64
N ASP A 281 14.31 2.94 17.10
CA ASP A 281 15.60 3.59 17.32
C ASP A 281 15.59 5.07 16.90
N ILE A 282 15.02 5.39 15.73
CA ILE A 282 15.02 6.77 15.22
C ILE A 282 14.02 7.64 15.99
N THR A 283 12.84 7.13 16.37
CA THR A 283 11.80 7.90 17.08
C THR A 283 11.96 7.93 18.61
N GLY A 284 12.79 7.06 19.18
CA GLY A 284 12.95 6.89 20.63
C GLY A 284 11.76 6.18 21.30
N MET A 285 11.02 5.35 20.55
CA MET A 285 9.78 4.71 20.99
C MET A 285 9.96 3.21 21.21
N ASP A 286 9.17 2.63 22.11
CA ASP A 286 9.31 1.23 22.53
C ASP A 286 8.92 0.24 21.42
N VAL A 287 7.78 0.46 20.75
CA VAL A 287 7.22 -0.50 19.78
C VAL A 287 6.66 0.18 18.53
N ALA A 288 7.08 -0.28 17.36
CA ALA A 288 6.57 0.13 16.04
C ALA A 288 5.81 -0.99 15.33
N ASN A 289 4.95 -0.64 14.36
CA ASN A 289 4.22 -1.60 13.54
C ASN A 289 4.88 -1.89 12.17
N ALA A 290 4.35 -2.88 11.46
CA ALA A 290 4.81 -3.28 10.13
C ALA A 290 4.14 -2.46 9.00
N SER A 291 4.15 -1.13 9.15
CA SER A 291 3.59 -0.07 8.29
C SER A 291 2.07 0.18 8.33
N LEU A 292 1.72 1.44 8.08
CA LEU A 292 0.39 1.95 7.69
C LEU A 292 0.43 2.51 6.24
N LEU A 293 -0.70 3.05 5.77
CA LEU A 293 -0.94 3.37 4.35
C LEU A 293 -0.32 4.68 3.87
N ASP A 294 -0.41 5.74 4.66
CA ASP A 294 0.19 7.06 4.46
C ASP A 294 0.18 7.87 5.78
N GLU A 295 0.82 9.04 5.82
CA GLU A 295 0.93 9.86 7.04
C GLU A 295 -0.44 10.32 7.58
N GLY A 296 -1.34 10.76 6.69
CA GLY A 296 -2.66 11.26 7.09
C GLY A 296 -3.53 10.18 7.74
N THR A 297 -3.49 8.96 7.19
CA THR A 297 -4.15 7.80 7.78
C THR A 297 -3.47 7.33 9.07
N ALA A 298 -2.14 7.42 9.18
CA ALA A 298 -1.43 7.15 10.43
C ALA A 298 -1.82 8.15 11.54
N ALA A 299 -1.94 9.43 11.22
CA ALA A 299 -2.42 10.46 12.15
C ALA A 299 -3.89 10.22 12.59
N ALA A 300 -4.74 9.80 11.65
CA ALA A 300 -6.12 9.44 11.96
C ALA A 300 -6.22 8.19 12.85
N GLU A 301 -5.33 7.20 12.68
CA GLU A 301 -5.22 6.05 13.58
C GLU A 301 -4.69 6.43 14.97
N ALA A 302 -3.81 7.44 15.08
CA ALA A 302 -3.36 7.97 16.38
C ALA A 302 -4.54 8.58 17.15
N MET A 303 -5.33 9.43 16.50
CA MET A 303 -6.57 9.97 17.08
C MET A 303 -7.53 8.86 17.52
N GLN A 304 -7.74 7.83 16.69
CA GLN A 304 -8.59 6.70 17.05
C GLN A 304 -7.99 5.85 18.18
N LEU A 305 -6.67 5.72 18.29
CA LEU A 305 -5.99 5.08 19.41
C LEU A 305 -6.22 5.84 20.72
N CYS A 306 -6.05 7.17 20.72
CA CYS A 306 -6.36 8.02 21.87
C CYS A 306 -7.82 7.84 22.31
N HIS A 307 -8.76 7.89 21.36
CA HIS A 307 -10.18 7.67 21.65
C HIS A 307 -10.44 6.24 22.17
N ARG A 308 -9.77 5.21 21.63
CA ARG A 308 -9.84 3.84 22.16
C ARG A 308 -9.34 3.75 23.60
N HIS A 309 -8.27 4.48 23.95
CA HIS A 309 -7.64 4.48 25.27
C HIS A 309 -8.51 5.14 26.35
N ASN A 310 -8.92 6.40 26.16
CA ASN A 310 -9.57 7.19 27.22
C ASN A 310 -11.05 7.57 26.96
N LYS A 311 -11.64 7.17 25.82
CA LYS A 311 -13.05 7.39 25.43
C LYS A 311 -13.52 8.85 25.32
N ARG A 312 -12.63 9.81 25.58
CA ARG A 312 -12.86 11.26 25.45
C ARG A 312 -13.18 11.62 23.99
N ARG A 313 -13.97 12.68 23.79
CA ARG A 313 -14.55 13.02 22.46
C ARG A 313 -13.95 14.25 21.80
N LYS A 314 -13.06 14.98 22.45
CA LYS A 314 -12.35 16.13 21.88
C LYS A 314 -10.92 15.75 21.51
N PHE A 315 -10.37 16.30 20.43
CA PHE A 315 -9.00 16.07 20.00
C PHE A 315 -8.41 17.35 19.43
N TYR A 316 -7.24 17.77 19.92
CA TYR A 316 -6.55 18.94 19.38
C TYR A 316 -5.66 18.56 18.20
N VAL A 317 -5.62 19.43 17.19
CA VAL A 317 -4.66 19.31 16.09
C VAL A 317 -3.98 20.67 15.92
N ASP A 318 -2.65 20.68 15.92
CA ASP A 318 -1.89 21.88 15.59
C ASP A 318 -2.19 22.29 14.15
N SER A 319 -2.58 23.55 13.94
CA SER A 319 -2.82 24.11 12.61
C SER A 319 -1.60 24.06 11.69
N ARG A 320 -0.40 23.81 12.26
CA ARG A 320 0.88 23.65 11.55
C ARG A 320 1.22 22.20 11.23
N CYS A 321 0.31 21.24 11.41
CA CYS A 321 0.41 19.94 10.74
C CYS A 321 0.26 20.12 9.21
N HIS A 322 0.69 19.15 8.42
CA HIS A 322 0.45 19.16 6.97
C HIS A 322 -1.06 19.19 6.64
N PRO A 323 -1.51 19.98 5.64
CA PRO A 323 -2.93 20.22 5.42
C PRO A 323 -3.71 18.96 5.00
N GLN A 324 -3.09 18.03 4.27
CA GLN A 324 -3.66 16.72 3.98
C GLN A 324 -3.80 15.85 5.23
N THR A 325 -2.83 15.91 6.16
CA THR A 325 -2.86 15.18 7.44
C THR A 325 -4.00 15.69 8.31
N ILE A 326 -4.18 17.02 8.40
CA ILE A 326 -5.34 17.65 9.04
C ILE A 326 -6.66 17.17 8.42
N ALA A 327 -6.79 17.22 7.09
CA ALA A 327 -8.03 16.86 6.40
C ALA A 327 -8.43 15.38 6.58
N VAL A 328 -7.46 14.45 6.58
CA VAL A 328 -7.74 13.02 6.82
C VAL A 328 -8.15 12.78 8.28
N VAL A 329 -7.48 13.41 9.26
CA VAL A 329 -7.85 13.35 10.68
C VAL A 329 -9.27 13.89 10.90
N GLN A 330 -9.57 15.09 10.39
CA GLN A 330 -10.91 15.70 10.47
C GLN A 330 -11.99 14.80 9.84
N THR A 331 -11.71 14.22 8.66
CA THR A 331 -12.65 13.31 7.99
C THR A 331 -12.92 12.08 8.86
N ARG A 332 -11.89 11.44 9.41
CA ARG A 332 -12.04 10.28 10.32
C ARG A 332 -12.77 10.66 11.61
N ALA A 333 -12.51 11.85 12.15
CA ALA A 333 -13.15 12.37 13.36
C ALA A 333 -14.67 12.56 13.17
N ASN A 334 -15.05 13.23 12.08
CA ASN A 334 -16.45 13.51 11.72
C ASN A 334 -17.31 12.25 11.68
N TYR A 335 -16.81 11.17 11.06
CA TYR A 335 -17.57 9.92 10.97
C TYR A 335 -17.51 9.08 12.26
N THR A 336 -16.42 9.15 13.03
CA THR A 336 -16.28 8.46 14.33
C THR A 336 -17.06 9.15 15.46
N GLY A 337 -17.42 10.43 15.32
CA GLY A 337 -18.06 11.22 16.37
C GLY A 337 -17.08 11.85 17.37
N VAL A 338 -15.86 12.14 16.91
CA VAL A 338 -14.83 12.89 17.65
C VAL A 338 -14.81 14.33 17.13
N ILE A 339 -14.76 15.30 18.04
CA ILE A 339 -14.67 16.74 17.73
C ILE A 339 -13.19 17.11 17.63
N THR A 340 -12.76 17.62 16.48
CA THR A 340 -11.42 18.18 16.29
C THR A 340 -11.44 19.70 16.41
N GLU A 341 -10.53 20.26 17.22
CA GLU A 341 -10.27 21.71 17.30
C GLU A 341 -8.86 22.02 16.77
N LEU A 342 -8.78 22.90 15.76
CA LEU A 342 -7.51 23.42 15.25
C LEU A 342 -7.03 24.55 16.16
N LYS A 343 -5.89 24.38 16.84
CA LYS A 343 -5.33 25.32 17.81
C LYS A 343 -3.82 25.26 17.84
N LEU A 344 -3.16 26.38 18.10
CA LEU A 344 -1.74 26.43 18.41
C LEU A 344 -1.48 25.98 19.87
N PRO A 345 -0.28 25.51 20.22
CA PRO A 345 0.02 24.94 21.56
C PRO A 345 -0.27 25.85 22.76
N HIS A 346 -0.27 27.17 22.56
CA HIS A 346 -0.58 28.15 23.60
C HIS A 346 -2.10 28.40 23.77
N GLU A 347 -2.92 28.01 22.78
CA GLU A 347 -4.38 28.12 22.79
C GLU A 347 -5.08 26.85 23.30
N MET A 348 -4.33 25.75 23.43
CA MET A 348 -4.82 24.45 23.86
C MET A 348 -5.03 24.40 25.38
N ASP A 349 -6.29 24.38 25.80
CA ASP A 349 -6.68 24.13 27.19
C ASP A 349 -7.00 22.65 27.40
N PHE A 350 -6.26 22.01 28.32
CA PHE A 350 -6.44 20.61 28.72
C PHE A 350 -7.12 20.46 30.08
N SER A 351 -7.34 21.55 30.83
CA SER A 351 -7.79 21.54 32.22
C SER A 351 -9.18 20.92 32.42
N GLY A 352 -10.02 20.97 31.38
CA GLY A 352 -11.33 20.32 31.34
C GLY A 352 -11.32 18.79 31.36
N LYS A 353 -10.15 18.15 31.15
CA LYS A 353 -9.96 16.68 31.14
C LYS A 353 -10.91 15.93 30.17
N ASP A 354 -11.34 16.62 29.11
CA ASP A 354 -12.25 16.17 28.06
C ASP A 354 -11.54 15.90 26.72
N VAL A 355 -10.26 16.26 26.61
CA VAL A 355 -9.40 16.07 25.44
C VAL A 355 -8.79 14.66 25.44
N SER A 356 -9.00 13.91 24.36
CA SER A 356 -8.51 12.55 24.17
C SER A 356 -7.03 12.51 23.82
N GLY A 357 -6.60 13.38 22.91
CA GLY A 357 -5.21 13.54 22.53
C GLY A 357 -4.96 14.87 21.84
N VAL A 358 -3.68 15.17 21.61
CA VAL A 358 -3.20 16.27 20.78
C VAL A 358 -2.28 15.74 19.70
N LEU A 359 -2.49 16.16 18.46
CA LEU A 359 -1.56 15.95 17.34
C LEU A 359 -0.82 17.26 17.04
N PHE A 360 0.51 17.19 17.03
CA PHE A 360 1.39 18.24 16.52
C PHE A 360 2.42 17.65 15.56
N GLN A 361 3.25 18.49 14.92
CA GLN A 361 4.23 18.05 13.93
C GLN A 361 5.62 18.64 14.21
N TYR A 362 6.67 17.84 14.01
CA TYR A 362 8.06 18.18 14.35
C TYR A 362 9.05 17.58 13.32
N PRO A 363 9.76 18.39 12.51
CA PRO A 363 9.51 19.82 12.26
C PRO A 363 8.09 20.07 11.72
N ASP A 364 7.54 21.26 12.00
CA ASP A 364 6.18 21.60 11.55
C ASP A 364 6.09 21.84 10.03
N THR A 365 4.86 22.03 9.52
CA THR A 365 4.62 22.23 8.07
C THR A 365 5.30 23.47 7.50
N GLU A 366 5.68 24.44 8.33
CA GLU A 366 6.43 25.64 7.91
C GLU A 366 7.95 25.47 7.99
N GLY A 367 8.40 24.30 8.48
CA GLY A 367 9.80 23.92 8.66
C GLY A 367 10.36 24.16 10.05
N LYS A 368 9.55 24.70 10.98
CA LYS A 368 10.02 25.12 12.31
C LYS A 368 10.36 23.92 13.19
N VAL A 369 11.48 24.02 13.91
CA VAL A 369 11.81 23.15 15.05
C VAL A 369 11.36 23.85 16.34
N GLU A 370 10.56 23.18 17.15
CA GLU A 370 9.93 23.73 18.36
C GLU A 370 10.05 22.73 19.52
N ASP A 371 10.17 23.21 20.76
CA ASP A 371 10.16 22.37 21.95
C ASP A 371 8.73 22.14 22.41
N PHE A 372 8.27 20.88 22.31
CA PHE A 372 6.95 20.47 22.72
C PHE A 372 6.90 19.88 24.14
N SER A 373 8.01 19.88 24.90
CA SER A 373 8.08 19.28 26.24
C SER A 373 6.98 19.82 27.19
N GLU A 374 6.77 21.13 27.22
CA GLU A 374 5.70 21.77 28.03
C GLU A 374 4.28 21.42 27.52
N LEU A 375 4.09 21.27 26.19
CA LEU A 375 2.81 20.84 25.63
C LEU A 375 2.48 19.41 26.06
N VAL A 376 3.45 18.51 25.96
CA VAL A 376 3.32 17.10 26.35
C VAL A 376 3.03 17.00 27.86
N GLU A 377 3.76 17.73 28.69
CA GLU A 377 3.54 17.71 30.14
C GLU A 377 2.14 18.20 30.53
N ARG A 378 1.69 19.35 29.99
CA ARG A 378 0.34 19.89 30.25
C ARG A 378 -0.77 18.95 29.77
N ALA A 379 -0.56 18.21 28.67
CA ALA A 379 -1.48 17.18 28.21
C ALA A 379 -1.51 15.99 29.20
N HIS A 380 -0.35 15.47 29.61
CA HIS A 380 -0.20 14.34 30.54
C HIS A 380 -0.77 14.61 31.93
N GLN A 381 -0.52 15.79 32.50
CA GLN A 381 -1.10 16.23 33.78
C GLN A 381 -2.64 16.17 33.79
N ASN A 382 -3.27 16.19 32.61
CA ASN A 382 -4.72 16.11 32.42
C ASN A 382 -5.19 14.77 31.82
N GLY A 383 -4.32 13.75 31.71
CA GLY A 383 -4.66 12.42 31.17
C GLY A 383 -4.93 12.38 29.66
N THR A 384 -4.41 13.37 28.93
CA THR A 384 -4.49 13.49 27.46
C THR A 384 -3.22 12.92 26.85
N LEU A 385 -3.31 12.13 25.78
CA LEU A 385 -2.13 11.58 25.10
C LEU A 385 -1.53 12.60 24.11
N ALA A 386 -0.21 12.57 23.94
CA ALA A 386 0.52 13.36 22.95
C ALA A 386 0.90 12.53 21.72
N CYS A 387 0.60 13.05 20.53
CA CYS A 387 0.91 12.44 19.24
C CYS A 387 1.76 13.40 18.39
N CYS A 388 2.85 12.89 17.82
CA CYS A 388 3.77 13.67 16.99
C CYS A 388 3.88 13.08 15.58
N ALA A 389 3.45 13.83 14.58
CA ALA A 389 3.87 13.61 13.19
C ALA A 389 5.33 14.09 13.02
N THR A 390 6.19 13.33 12.34
CA THR A 390 7.63 13.64 12.26
C THR A 390 8.30 13.02 11.01
N ASP A 391 9.57 13.36 10.80
CA ASP A 391 10.37 12.97 9.64
C ASP A 391 11.61 12.18 10.08
N LEU A 392 11.80 10.95 9.56
CA LEU A 392 12.88 10.06 9.98
C LEU A 392 14.29 10.60 9.68
N LEU A 393 14.46 11.42 8.63
CA LEU A 393 15.76 11.99 8.28
C LEU A 393 16.10 13.18 9.19
N ALA A 394 15.10 14.02 9.49
CA ALA A 394 15.25 15.10 10.46
C ALA A 394 15.67 14.55 11.84
N LEU A 395 15.06 13.45 12.27
CA LEU A 395 15.40 12.75 13.51
C LEU A 395 16.78 12.06 13.53
N CYS A 396 17.53 12.01 12.42
CA CYS A 396 18.94 11.58 12.45
C CYS A 396 19.87 12.63 13.11
N ILE A 397 19.43 13.90 13.18
CA ILE A 397 20.17 14.99 13.86
C ILE A 397 19.35 15.76 14.92
N LEU A 398 18.03 15.63 14.94
CA LEU A 398 17.15 16.19 15.97
C LEU A 398 16.92 15.24 17.15
N LYS A 399 16.81 15.80 18.35
CA LYS A 399 16.29 15.13 19.54
C LYS A 399 14.91 14.52 19.19
N PRO A 400 14.72 13.20 19.31
CA PRO A 400 13.52 12.52 18.85
C PRO A 400 12.36 12.57 19.87
N PRO A 401 11.11 12.36 19.43
CA PRO A 401 9.92 12.59 20.27
C PRO A 401 9.82 11.74 21.54
N GLY A 402 10.37 10.53 21.55
CA GLY A 402 10.45 9.71 22.77
C GLY A 402 11.24 10.38 23.90
N GLU A 403 12.28 11.15 23.58
CA GLU A 403 13.11 11.87 24.56
C GLU A 403 12.45 13.16 25.11
N PHE A 404 11.29 13.55 24.59
CA PHE A 404 10.44 14.59 25.18
C PHE A 404 9.01 14.10 25.49
N GLY A 405 8.87 12.79 25.71
CA GLY A 405 7.73 12.20 26.40
C GLY A 405 6.51 11.86 25.53
N VAL A 406 6.58 11.99 24.20
CA VAL A 406 5.45 11.70 23.29
C VAL A 406 4.98 10.24 23.41
N ASP A 407 3.66 10.00 23.29
CA ASP A 407 3.07 8.66 23.46
C ASP A 407 2.91 7.89 22.13
N VAL A 408 2.71 8.62 21.03
CA VAL A 408 2.52 8.08 19.67
C VAL A 408 3.32 8.92 18.68
N VAL A 409 4.16 8.28 17.87
CA VAL A 409 5.01 8.93 16.86
C VAL A 409 4.75 8.30 15.50
N LEU A 410 4.55 9.14 14.48
CA LEU A 410 4.10 8.71 13.16
C LEU A 410 4.66 9.60 12.05
N GLY A 411 4.59 9.12 10.81
CA GLY A 411 5.06 9.89 9.64
C GLY A 411 5.21 9.01 8.40
N SER A 412 5.83 9.55 7.36
CA SER A 412 6.19 8.82 6.15
C SER A 412 7.64 8.34 6.19
N SER A 413 7.91 7.09 5.79
CA SER A 413 9.28 6.62 5.53
C SER A 413 9.71 6.79 4.06
N GLN A 414 8.98 7.60 3.27
CA GLN A 414 9.22 7.78 1.82
C GLN A 414 10.66 8.18 1.50
N ARG A 415 11.19 9.22 2.16
CA ARG A 415 12.52 9.76 1.85
C ARG A 415 13.69 8.83 2.23
N PHE A 416 13.41 7.67 2.83
CA PHE A 416 14.37 6.59 3.03
C PHE A 416 14.35 5.67 1.79
N GLY A 417 14.79 6.20 0.65
CA GLY A 417 15.02 5.41 -0.56
C GLY A 417 13.76 4.91 -1.28
N VAL A 418 12.61 5.60 -1.19
CA VAL A 418 11.40 5.29 -1.98
C VAL A 418 11.03 6.51 -2.84
N PRO A 419 10.77 6.37 -4.16
CA PRO A 419 10.50 7.52 -5.04
C PRO A 419 9.23 8.30 -4.66
N LEU A 420 9.09 9.54 -5.14
CA LEU A 420 7.93 10.42 -4.87
C LEU A 420 6.59 9.83 -5.35
N CYS A 421 6.62 9.08 -6.45
CA CYS A 421 5.53 8.27 -7.00
C CYS A 421 4.17 8.99 -7.17
N TYR A 422 4.18 10.32 -7.34
CA TYR A 422 2.98 11.17 -7.41
C TYR A 422 1.96 10.88 -6.29
N GLY A 423 2.45 10.58 -5.09
CA GLY A 423 1.65 10.36 -3.88
C GLY A 423 1.84 9.02 -3.19
N GLY A 424 2.36 8.01 -3.90
CA GLY A 424 2.63 6.70 -3.31
C GLY A 424 2.79 5.58 -4.36
N PRO A 425 3.16 4.36 -3.92
CA PRO A 425 3.03 3.89 -2.53
C PRO A 425 4.23 4.24 -1.66
N HIS A 426 3.96 4.52 -0.38
CA HIS A 426 4.97 4.78 0.66
C HIS A 426 4.53 4.11 1.97
N ALA A 427 5.46 3.54 2.73
CA ALA A 427 5.14 3.05 4.06
C ALA A 427 5.07 4.20 5.06
N ALA A 428 3.93 4.34 5.75
CA ALA A 428 3.86 5.19 6.92
C ALA A 428 4.30 4.42 8.16
N PHE A 429 5.14 5.03 8.99
CA PHE A 429 5.54 4.46 10.27
C PHE A 429 4.58 4.89 11.38
N PHE A 430 4.42 4.03 12.38
CA PHE A 430 3.61 4.28 13.56
C PHE A 430 4.23 3.53 14.75
N ALA A 431 4.65 4.28 15.76
CA ALA A 431 5.29 3.77 16.97
C ALA A 431 4.65 4.35 18.23
N VAL A 432 4.65 3.58 19.31
CA VAL A 432 3.96 3.88 20.56
C VAL A 432 4.79 3.44 21.76
N LYS A 433 4.47 4.00 22.93
CA LYS A 433 4.92 3.45 24.22
C LYS A 433 4.37 2.05 24.45
N GLU A 434 5.12 1.20 25.15
CA GLU A 434 4.81 -0.21 25.38
C GLU A 434 3.39 -0.43 25.92
N ASN A 435 2.95 0.41 26.86
CA ASN A 435 1.62 0.35 27.47
C ASN A 435 0.45 0.54 26.48
N LEU A 436 0.69 1.05 25.26
CA LEU A 436 -0.31 1.23 24.22
C LEU A 436 -0.33 0.11 23.17
N VAL A 437 0.62 -0.84 23.19
CA VAL A 437 0.83 -1.85 22.12
C VAL A 437 -0.42 -2.70 21.82
N ARG A 438 -1.27 -2.98 22.82
CA ARG A 438 -2.52 -3.73 22.64
C ARG A 438 -3.57 -3.00 21.79
N MET A 439 -3.39 -1.71 21.53
CA MET A 439 -4.26 -0.88 20.68
C MET A 439 -3.61 -0.49 19.34
N MET A 440 -2.41 -1.01 19.07
CA MET A 440 -1.63 -0.79 17.85
C MET A 440 -2.45 -1.15 16.59
N PRO A 441 -2.59 -0.24 15.61
CA PRO A 441 -3.22 -0.56 14.32
C PRO A 441 -2.31 -1.41 13.43
N GLY A 442 -2.91 -2.30 12.63
CA GLY A 442 -2.22 -3.10 11.62
C GLY A 442 -1.30 -4.20 12.16
N ARG A 443 -0.52 -4.79 11.26
CA ARG A 443 0.40 -5.89 11.55
C ARG A 443 1.59 -5.44 12.38
N MET A 444 2.18 -6.36 13.12
CA MET A 444 3.41 -6.17 13.86
C MET A 444 4.17 -7.49 13.87
N VAL A 445 5.45 -7.49 13.50
CA VAL A 445 6.33 -8.65 13.63
C VAL A 445 6.79 -8.77 15.09
N GLY A 446 6.80 -9.99 15.61
CA GLY A 446 7.42 -10.31 16.88
C GLY A 446 8.32 -11.53 16.76
N VAL A 447 9.31 -11.58 17.65
CA VAL A 447 10.18 -12.73 17.86
C VAL A 447 9.41 -13.80 18.65
N THR A 448 9.67 -15.06 18.32
CA THR A 448 9.20 -16.25 19.05
C THR A 448 10.22 -17.38 18.85
N ARG A 449 9.84 -18.61 19.18
CA ARG A 449 10.61 -19.82 18.92
C ARG A 449 9.92 -20.78 17.95
N ASP A 450 10.69 -21.64 17.29
CA ASP A 450 10.16 -22.81 16.59
C ASP A 450 10.07 -24.04 17.52
N ALA A 451 9.53 -25.14 17.01
CA ALA A 451 9.39 -26.40 17.74
C ALA A 451 10.72 -27.03 18.25
N ASN A 452 11.89 -26.57 17.76
CA ASN A 452 13.20 -26.97 18.27
C ASN A 452 13.78 -25.95 19.26
N GLY A 453 13.04 -24.90 19.62
CA GLY A 453 13.49 -23.81 20.48
C GLY A 453 14.37 -22.77 19.79
N LYS A 454 14.51 -22.81 18.46
CA LYS A 454 15.28 -21.80 17.70
C LYS A 454 14.53 -20.48 17.66
N GLU A 455 15.22 -19.36 17.85
CA GLU A 455 14.65 -18.02 17.70
C GLU A 455 14.29 -17.69 16.24
N VAL A 456 13.07 -17.16 16.04
CA VAL A 456 12.39 -17.00 14.74
C VAL A 456 11.32 -15.90 14.79
N TYR A 457 10.75 -15.54 13.64
CA TYR A 457 9.78 -14.43 13.54
C TYR A 457 8.37 -14.88 13.19
N ARG A 458 7.34 -14.16 13.66
CA ARG A 458 5.94 -14.25 13.20
C ARG A 458 5.22 -12.91 13.28
N LEU A 459 3.99 -12.84 12.77
CA LEU A 459 3.07 -11.74 13.08
C LEU A 459 2.52 -11.92 14.50
N ALA A 460 2.71 -10.93 15.38
CA ALA A 460 2.40 -10.99 16.81
C ALA A 460 1.12 -10.20 17.18
N LEU A 461 0.44 -10.67 18.24
CA LEU A 461 -0.81 -10.08 18.73
C LEU A 461 -1.90 -9.92 17.64
N GLN A 462 -2.00 -10.89 16.72
CA GLN A 462 -2.91 -10.84 15.56
C GLN A 462 -4.40 -10.69 15.94
N THR A 463 -4.78 -11.00 17.19
CA THR A 463 -6.13 -10.75 17.71
C THR A 463 -6.55 -9.28 17.68
N ARG A 464 -5.63 -8.33 17.48
CA ARG A 464 -5.93 -6.91 17.23
C ARG A 464 -6.54 -6.64 15.85
N GLU A 465 -6.36 -7.54 14.89
CA GLU A 465 -6.61 -7.29 13.47
C GLU A 465 -8.01 -7.70 13.00
N GLN A 466 -8.43 -7.13 11.88
CA GLN A 466 -9.77 -7.27 11.29
C GLN A 466 -10.21 -8.73 11.07
N HIS A 467 -9.28 -9.62 10.70
CA HIS A 467 -9.59 -11.00 10.34
C HIS A 467 -10.00 -11.87 11.54
N ILE A 468 -9.64 -11.46 12.77
CA ILE A 468 -10.09 -12.10 14.03
C ILE A 468 -11.19 -11.28 14.70
N ARG A 469 -10.98 -9.97 14.89
CA ARG A 469 -11.86 -9.13 15.73
C ARG A 469 -12.94 -8.36 15.00
N ARG A 470 -12.95 -8.32 13.66
CA ARG A 470 -14.02 -7.69 12.86
C ARG A 470 -14.27 -6.24 13.31
N ASP A 471 -15.50 -5.89 13.71
CA ASP A 471 -15.88 -4.57 14.24
C ASP A 471 -15.19 -4.16 15.55
N LYS A 472 -14.55 -5.10 16.26
CA LYS A 472 -13.78 -4.85 17.49
C LYS A 472 -12.27 -4.80 17.25
N ALA A 473 -11.84 -4.79 15.99
CA ALA A 473 -10.44 -4.64 15.62
C ALA A 473 -9.92 -3.24 15.98
N THR A 474 -8.59 -3.11 16.02
CA THR A 474 -7.91 -1.82 16.26
C THR A 474 -8.03 -0.87 15.08
N SER A 475 -8.14 -1.40 13.86
CA SER A 475 -8.34 -0.66 12.61
C SER A 475 -8.99 -1.58 11.58
N ASN A 476 -9.50 -1.04 10.47
CA ASN A 476 -9.94 -1.81 9.32
C ASN A 476 -8.79 -2.23 8.39
N ILE A 477 -7.56 -1.74 8.60
CA ILE A 477 -6.43 -2.02 7.71
C ILE A 477 -6.19 -3.54 7.53
N CYS A 478 -5.94 -3.94 6.29
CA CYS A 478 -5.60 -5.31 5.91
C CYS A 478 -4.33 -5.30 5.05
N THR A 479 -4.43 -5.00 3.75
CA THR A 479 -3.25 -4.64 2.94
C THR A 479 -2.67 -3.33 3.48
N ALA A 480 -1.34 -3.26 3.61
CA ALA A 480 -0.61 -2.09 4.08
C ALA A 480 0.45 -1.71 3.02
N GLN A 481 1.70 -1.49 3.40
CA GLN A 481 2.78 -1.02 2.51
C GLN A 481 4.08 -1.82 2.71
N ALA A 482 3.97 -3.14 2.90
CA ALA A 482 5.05 -4.02 3.35
C ALA A 482 6.31 -3.96 2.46
N LEU A 483 6.16 -3.97 1.13
CA LEU A 483 7.29 -3.86 0.20
C LEU A 483 8.08 -2.55 0.39
N LEU A 484 7.38 -1.45 0.64
CA LEU A 484 7.96 -0.11 0.79
C LEU A 484 8.58 0.08 2.17
N ALA A 485 8.03 -0.59 3.20
CA ALA A 485 8.67 -0.71 4.50
C ALA A 485 9.98 -1.49 4.40
N ASN A 486 10.01 -2.57 3.60
CA ASN A 486 11.23 -3.32 3.32
C ASN A 486 12.26 -2.51 2.53
N MET A 487 11.84 -1.69 1.55
CA MET A 487 12.76 -0.74 0.88
C MET A 487 13.39 0.24 1.88
N ALA A 488 12.59 0.87 2.74
CA ALA A 488 13.07 1.80 3.75
C ALA A 488 13.98 1.13 4.81
N ALA A 489 13.69 -0.11 5.20
CA ALA A 489 14.56 -0.90 6.06
C ALA A 489 15.90 -1.21 5.37
N MET A 490 15.89 -1.59 4.09
CA MET A 490 17.12 -1.83 3.32
C MET A 490 17.93 -0.54 3.11
N PHE A 491 17.28 0.62 2.99
CA PHE A 491 17.95 1.93 2.99
C PHE A 491 18.68 2.17 4.32
N GLY A 492 18.00 1.98 5.45
CA GLY A 492 18.61 2.07 6.78
C GLY A 492 19.76 1.07 7.00
N VAL A 493 19.62 -0.16 6.49
CA VAL A 493 20.67 -1.21 6.54
C VAL A 493 21.88 -0.88 5.65
N TYR A 494 21.65 -0.28 4.48
CA TYR A 494 22.71 0.08 3.54
C TYR A 494 23.52 1.28 4.03
N HIS A 495 22.86 2.35 4.49
CA HIS A 495 23.53 3.56 4.95
C HIS A 495 24.04 3.50 6.40
N GLY A 496 23.39 2.72 7.28
CA GLY A 496 23.69 2.71 8.72
C GLY A 496 23.42 4.06 9.41
N SER A 497 23.73 4.14 10.71
CA SER A 497 23.48 5.38 11.47
C SER A 497 24.32 6.57 10.98
N ASP A 498 25.54 6.31 10.52
CA ASP A 498 26.49 7.34 10.09
C ASP A 498 26.12 7.89 8.71
N GLY A 499 25.85 7.02 7.71
CA GLY A 499 25.42 7.46 6.39
C GLY A 499 24.10 8.23 6.41
N LEU A 500 23.12 7.82 7.23
CA LEU A 500 21.88 8.58 7.42
C LEU A 500 22.14 9.95 8.07
N ARG A 501 23.05 10.02 9.04
CA ARG A 501 23.44 11.28 9.70
C ARG A 501 24.16 12.22 8.74
N ASP A 502 25.00 11.69 7.86
CA ASP A 502 25.71 12.48 6.84
C ASP A 502 24.75 13.01 5.77
N ILE A 503 23.76 12.22 5.31
CA ILE A 503 22.68 12.70 4.44
C ILE A 503 21.90 13.82 5.15
N ALA A 504 21.46 13.61 6.39
CA ALA A 504 20.70 14.60 7.15
C ALA A 504 21.49 15.90 7.38
N ARG A 505 22.79 15.80 7.73
CA ARG A 505 23.69 16.96 7.87
C ARG A 505 23.89 17.70 6.55
N ARG A 506 24.06 16.98 5.44
CA ARG A 506 24.22 17.56 4.10
C ARG A 506 22.99 18.38 3.70
N VAL A 507 21.79 17.82 3.89
CA VAL A 507 20.52 18.52 3.63
C VAL A 507 20.35 19.73 4.54
N HIS A 508 20.62 19.59 5.84
CA HIS A 508 20.53 20.70 6.78
C HIS A 508 21.51 21.84 6.44
N ASN A 509 22.77 21.52 6.14
CA ASN A 509 23.79 22.51 5.78
C ASN A 509 23.47 23.21 4.46
N ALA A 510 22.97 22.48 3.44
CA ALA A 510 22.48 23.09 2.20
C ALA A 510 21.34 24.10 2.48
N THR A 511 20.47 23.78 3.45
CA THR A 511 19.36 24.65 3.87
C THR A 511 19.87 25.87 4.66
N LEU A 512 20.90 25.72 5.49
CA LEU A 512 21.56 26.85 6.17
C LEU A 512 22.26 27.80 5.19
N ILE A 513 22.97 27.27 4.18
CA ILE A 513 23.59 28.05 3.10
C ILE A 513 22.51 28.82 2.33
N LEU A 514 21.44 28.15 1.92
CA LEU A 514 20.32 28.82 1.27
C LEU A 514 19.72 29.92 2.17
N ALA A 515 19.44 29.63 3.44
CA ALA A 515 18.88 30.58 4.39
C ALA A 515 19.73 31.85 4.52
N GLU A 516 21.05 31.71 4.61
CA GLU A 516 21.98 32.85 4.68
C GLU A 516 21.98 33.66 3.37
N GLY A 517 22.04 33.01 2.21
CA GLY A 517 21.95 33.69 0.91
C GLY A 517 20.63 34.44 0.71
N LEU A 518 19.51 33.86 1.17
CA LEU A 518 18.20 34.52 1.14
C LEU A 518 18.13 35.73 2.08
N ARG A 519 18.73 35.65 3.28
CA ARG A 519 18.84 36.82 4.19
C ARG A 519 19.67 37.94 3.54
N ARG A 520 20.82 37.62 2.92
CA ARG A 520 21.69 38.59 2.24
C ARG A 520 21.01 39.27 1.04
N ALA A 521 20.16 38.54 0.31
CA ALA A 521 19.34 39.08 -0.77
C ALA A 521 18.09 39.87 -0.31
N GLY A 522 17.93 40.10 1.01
CA GLY A 522 16.85 40.92 1.57
C GLY A 522 15.50 40.20 1.72
N HIS A 523 15.46 38.87 1.64
CA HIS A 523 14.25 38.11 1.97
C HIS A 523 14.16 37.86 3.48
N LYS A 524 12.93 37.86 4.01
CA LYS A 524 12.68 37.58 5.43
C LYS A 524 12.32 36.11 5.62
N LEU A 525 13.09 35.40 6.43
CA LEU A 525 12.74 34.07 6.94
C LEU A 525 11.82 34.20 8.17
N HIS A 526 10.90 33.25 8.33
CA HIS A 526 9.97 33.25 9.47
C HIS A 526 10.48 32.48 10.69
N HIS A 527 11.37 31.52 10.48
CA HIS A 527 11.89 30.62 11.51
C HIS A 527 13.42 30.59 11.41
N ASP A 528 14.12 30.78 12.53
CA ASP A 528 15.59 30.73 12.58
C ASP A 528 16.13 29.31 12.79
N LEU A 529 15.31 28.40 13.31
CA LEU A 529 15.66 26.98 13.50
C LEU A 529 14.71 26.08 12.71
N PHE A 530 15.30 25.32 11.80
CA PHE A 530 14.64 24.46 10.83
C PHE A 530 15.54 23.25 10.52
N PHE A 531 14.96 22.19 9.95
CA PHE A 531 15.74 21.08 9.38
C PHE A 531 16.12 21.36 7.91
N ASP A 532 15.18 21.17 7.00
CA ASP A 532 15.36 21.24 5.55
C ASP A 532 14.41 22.24 4.85
N THR A 533 13.52 22.87 5.60
CA THR A 533 12.38 23.62 5.09
C THR A 533 12.41 25.07 5.57
N LEU A 534 12.38 26.00 4.62
CA LEU A 534 12.32 27.44 4.87
C LEU A 534 10.95 27.99 4.50
N THR A 535 10.39 28.86 5.34
CA THR A 535 9.24 29.69 5.00
C THR A 535 9.67 31.16 4.88
N VAL A 536 9.43 31.73 3.70
CA VAL A 536 10.07 32.96 3.19
C VAL A 536 9.02 33.99 2.79
N THR A 537 9.17 35.23 3.26
CA THR A 537 8.57 36.41 2.65
C THR A 537 9.59 37.06 1.72
N CYS A 538 9.27 37.14 0.43
CA CYS A 538 10.14 37.75 -0.56
C CYS A 538 10.25 39.28 -0.35
N GLY A 539 11.46 39.84 -0.36
CA GLY A 539 11.66 41.30 -0.41
C GLY A 539 11.34 41.90 -1.79
N CYS A 540 11.38 41.08 -2.84
CA CYS A 540 10.94 41.39 -4.20
C CYS A 540 9.58 40.75 -4.52
N SER A 541 9.08 40.93 -5.75
CA SER A 541 7.79 40.37 -6.16
C SER A 541 7.81 38.84 -6.19
N VAL A 542 6.89 38.19 -5.46
CA VAL A 542 6.72 36.73 -5.48
C VAL A 542 6.51 36.20 -6.91
N LYS A 543 5.83 36.96 -7.77
CA LYS A 543 5.65 36.61 -9.17
C LYS A 543 7.00 36.51 -9.91
N GLU A 544 7.90 37.46 -9.68
CA GLU A 544 9.22 37.53 -10.32
C GLU A 544 10.10 36.33 -9.91
N VAL A 545 10.04 35.94 -8.64
CA VAL A 545 10.68 34.72 -8.12
C VAL A 545 10.09 33.47 -8.78
N LEU A 546 8.77 33.36 -8.89
CA LEU A 546 8.12 32.20 -9.53
C LEU A 546 8.36 32.15 -11.05
N ASP A 547 8.40 33.29 -11.73
CA ASP A 547 8.75 33.40 -13.15
C ASP A 547 10.20 32.90 -13.39
N ARG A 548 11.15 33.28 -12.52
CA ARG A 548 12.52 32.71 -12.53
C ARG A 548 12.56 31.22 -12.19
N ALA A 549 11.76 30.76 -11.23
CA ALA A 549 11.67 29.34 -10.87
C ALA A 549 11.18 28.49 -12.06
N ALA A 550 10.21 28.98 -12.82
CA ALA A 550 9.72 28.34 -14.03
C ALA A 550 10.79 28.22 -15.13
N LEU A 551 11.65 29.23 -15.31
CA LEU A 551 12.80 29.16 -16.24
C LEU A 551 13.78 28.04 -15.86
N ARG A 552 13.93 27.72 -14.57
CA ARG A 552 14.79 26.65 -14.04
C ARG A 552 14.06 25.32 -13.79
N LYS A 553 12.77 25.23 -14.11
CA LYS A 553 11.90 24.06 -13.85
C LYS A 553 11.95 23.63 -12.38
N ILE A 554 11.80 24.60 -11.48
CA ILE A 554 11.71 24.41 -10.03
C ILE A 554 10.30 24.75 -9.54
N ASN A 555 9.75 23.90 -8.65
CA ASN A 555 8.53 24.18 -7.90
C ASN A 555 8.85 24.54 -6.45
N PHE A 556 8.13 25.51 -5.89
CA PHE A 556 8.09 25.83 -4.47
C PHE A 556 6.66 25.69 -3.94
N ARG A 557 6.50 25.55 -2.63
CA ARG A 557 5.18 25.68 -2.00
C ARG A 557 4.75 27.15 -2.01
N ILE A 558 3.50 27.41 -2.38
CA ILE A 558 2.89 28.75 -2.30
C ILE A 558 1.87 28.72 -1.17
N TYR A 559 2.04 29.57 -0.16
CA TYR A 559 1.07 29.73 0.93
C TYR A 559 -0.05 30.70 0.53
N SER A 560 -1.22 30.58 1.17
CA SER A 560 -2.41 31.41 0.90
C SER A 560 -2.22 32.90 1.22
N ASP A 561 -1.24 33.23 2.06
CA ASP A 561 -0.82 34.59 2.42
C ASP A 561 0.27 35.16 1.49
N GLY A 562 0.70 34.40 0.48
CA GLY A 562 1.74 34.80 -0.47
C GLY A 562 3.18 34.50 -0.01
N ARG A 563 3.40 33.88 1.16
CA ARG A 563 4.72 33.34 1.52
C ARG A 563 5.09 32.18 0.58
N LEU A 564 6.40 31.93 0.44
CA LEU A 564 6.93 30.74 -0.24
C LEU A 564 7.52 29.76 0.76
N GLY A 565 7.29 28.46 0.54
CA GLY A 565 7.95 27.37 1.24
C GLY A 565 8.96 26.69 0.33
N VAL A 566 10.18 26.50 0.81
CA VAL A 566 11.27 25.83 0.10
C VAL A 566 11.78 24.69 0.97
N SER A 567 11.45 23.45 0.60
CA SER A 567 11.93 22.24 1.26
C SER A 567 13.03 21.58 0.44
N LEU A 568 14.26 21.61 0.93
CA LEU A 568 15.39 20.92 0.33
C LEU A 568 15.36 19.42 0.67
N ASP A 569 16.11 18.64 -0.10
CA ASP A 569 16.15 17.19 0.07
C ASP A 569 17.52 16.60 -0.33
N GLU A 570 17.66 15.29 -0.23
CA GLU A 570 18.92 14.58 -0.48
C GLU A 570 19.50 14.86 -1.87
N THR A 571 18.65 15.12 -2.86
CA THR A 571 19.05 15.27 -4.26
C THR A 571 19.65 16.63 -4.60
N VAL A 572 19.52 17.61 -3.70
CA VAL A 572 20.05 18.98 -3.88
C VAL A 572 21.57 18.96 -3.97
N SER A 573 22.12 19.54 -5.03
CA SER A 573 23.54 19.80 -5.23
C SER A 573 23.86 21.30 -5.10
N GLU A 574 25.15 21.66 -5.13
CA GLU A 574 25.62 23.05 -5.20
C GLU A 574 24.96 23.84 -6.34
N LYS A 575 24.89 23.24 -7.53
CA LYS A 575 24.20 23.81 -8.70
C LYS A 575 22.72 24.09 -8.45
N ASP A 576 22.05 23.25 -7.66
CA ASP A 576 20.65 23.47 -7.30
C ASP A 576 20.51 24.63 -6.31
N LEU A 577 21.46 24.77 -5.37
CA LEU A 577 21.54 25.95 -4.50
C LEU A 577 21.78 27.22 -5.31
N ASP A 578 22.72 27.24 -6.26
CA ASP A 578 22.97 28.39 -7.14
C ASP A 578 21.74 28.76 -7.98
N ASP A 579 21.04 27.76 -8.56
CA ASP A 579 19.79 28.00 -9.29
C ASP A 579 18.74 28.65 -8.36
N ILE A 580 18.60 28.19 -7.11
CA ILE A 580 17.64 28.77 -6.14
C ILE A 580 18.08 30.18 -5.70
N LEU A 581 19.36 30.39 -5.37
CA LEU A 581 19.91 31.70 -5.01
C LEU A 581 19.66 32.73 -6.13
N TRP A 582 19.91 32.35 -7.38
CA TRP A 582 19.58 33.16 -8.56
C TRP A 582 18.08 33.39 -8.74
N ILE A 583 17.22 32.39 -8.48
CA ILE A 583 15.76 32.54 -8.52
C ILE A 583 15.27 33.59 -7.52
N PHE A 584 15.85 33.64 -6.33
CA PHE A 584 15.50 34.64 -5.33
C PHE A 584 16.11 36.02 -5.63
N GLY A 585 17.23 36.07 -6.36
CA GLY A 585 17.91 37.31 -6.76
C GLY A 585 19.16 37.61 -5.95
N CYS A 586 19.76 36.59 -5.33
CA CYS A 586 21.04 36.70 -4.65
C CYS A 586 22.17 36.75 -5.69
N GLU A 587 22.96 37.82 -5.70
CA GLU A 587 24.14 37.99 -6.58
C GLU A 587 25.39 37.29 -6.00
N SER A 588 25.21 36.06 -5.50
CA SER A 588 26.27 35.23 -4.88
C SER A 588 26.08 33.75 -5.24
N SER A 589 27.17 33.00 -5.33
CA SER A 589 27.14 31.52 -5.39
C SER A 589 27.03 30.89 -4.01
N ALA A 590 26.64 29.62 -3.97
CA ALA A 590 26.62 28.80 -2.76
C ALA A 590 28.01 28.70 -2.10
N GLU A 591 29.08 28.62 -2.89
CA GLU A 591 30.49 28.66 -2.44
C GLU A 591 30.79 29.94 -1.64
N LEU A 592 30.54 31.12 -2.22
CA LEU A 592 30.79 32.41 -1.57
C LEU A 592 29.94 32.63 -0.31
N ILE A 593 28.71 32.09 -0.27
CA ILE A 593 27.89 32.09 0.95
C ILE A 593 28.54 31.21 2.03
N ALA A 594 28.97 30.00 1.67
CA ALA A 594 29.59 29.05 2.61
C ALA A 594 30.94 29.58 3.15
N GLU A 595 31.80 30.15 2.30
CA GLU A 595 33.03 30.83 2.72
C GLU A 595 32.72 31.92 3.77
N GLY A 596 31.70 32.73 3.50
CA GLY A 596 31.22 33.79 4.40
C GLY A 596 30.47 33.30 5.65
N MET A 597 30.31 31.98 5.86
CA MET A 597 29.70 31.41 7.08
C MET A 597 30.74 30.90 8.07
N GLY A 598 31.93 30.49 7.60
CA GLY A 598 33.03 29.90 8.37
C GLY A 598 32.81 28.43 8.77
N GLU A 599 33.78 27.82 9.46
CA GLU A 599 33.71 26.43 9.96
C GLU A 599 32.76 26.24 11.17
N GLU A 600 32.18 27.31 11.71
CA GLU A 600 31.35 27.24 12.92
C GLU A 600 30.04 26.48 12.70
N THR A 601 29.74 25.55 13.61
CA THR A 601 28.57 24.65 13.56
C THR A 601 27.25 25.34 13.97
N LYS A 602 26.81 26.30 13.15
CA LYS A 602 25.49 26.96 13.25
C LYS A 602 24.34 25.98 12.95
N GLY A 603 23.11 26.33 13.32
CA GLY A 603 21.91 25.49 13.13
C GLY A 603 21.68 24.47 14.25
N ILE A 604 21.00 23.36 13.95
CA ILE A 604 20.53 22.38 14.95
C ILE A 604 21.67 21.89 15.86
N LEU A 605 22.87 21.68 15.31
CA LEU A 605 24.00 21.06 16.00
C LEU A 605 24.63 21.89 17.13
N SER A 606 24.29 23.19 17.24
CA SER A 606 24.65 24.09 18.34
C SER A 606 23.49 24.38 19.31
N THR A 607 22.32 23.76 19.13
CA THR A 607 21.13 23.95 19.98
C THR A 607 20.86 22.75 20.90
N PRO A 608 20.03 22.91 21.95
CA PRO A 608 19.52 21.79 22.75
C PRO A 608 18.72 20.74 21.96
N PHE A 609 18.26 21.07 20.74
CA PHE A 609 17.57 20.13 19.85
C PHE A 609 18.50 19.15 19.14
N LYS A 610 19.83 19.26 19.30
CA LYS A 610 20.78 18.30 18.75
C LYS A 610 20.54 16.90 19.34
N ARG A 611 20.43 15.90 18.46
CA ARG A 611 20.41 14.49 18.88
C ARG A 611 21.71 14.07 19.56
N THR A 612 21.59 13.50 20.75
CA THR A 612 22.71 12.90 21.51
C THR A 612 22.58 11.38 21.66
N SER A 613 21.37 10.82 21.53
CA SER A 613 21.14 9.38 21.51
C SER A 613 21.68 8.70 20.26
N LYS A 614 22.12 7.45 20.43
CA LYS A 614 22.48 6.57 19.32
C LYS A 614 21.20 5.95 18.70
N PHE A 615 21.31 5.51 17.46
CA PHE A 615 20.27 4.81 16.70
C PHE A 615 20.95 3.83 15.75
N LEU A 616 20.25 2.75 15.35
CA LEU A 616 20.72 1.70 14.45
C LEU A 616 22.02 1.03 14.93
N THR A 617 22.12 0.76 16.23
CA THR A 617 23.30 0.12 16.83
C THR A 617 23.32 -1.40 16.66
N HIS A 618 22.20 -2.01 16.25
CA HIS A 618 22.13 -3.45 15.99
C HIS A 618 23.01 -3.86 14.79
N GLN A 619 23.63 -5.05 14.83
CA GLN A 619 24.62 -5.49 13.83
C GLN A 619 24.06 -5.48 12.40
N VAL A 620 22.75 -5.69 12.21
CA VAL A 620 22.11 -5.66 10.88
C VAL A 620 22.37 -4.34 10.15
N PHE A 621 22.34 -3.20 10.84
CA PHE A 621 22.57 -1.87 10.26
C PHE A 621 24.05 -1.50 10.17
N ASN A 622 24.97 -2.43 10.49
CA ASN A 622 26.41 -2.18 10.57
C ASN A 622 27.24 -3.23 9.78
N SER A 623 26.59 -4.05 8.94
CA SER A 623 27.22 -5.21 8.26
C SER A 623 27.14 -5.19 6.72
N TYR A 624 26.18 -4.46 6.14
CA TYR A 624 25.81 -4.63 4.72
C TYR A 624 26.00 -3.36 3.86
N HIS A 625 26.97 -2.50 4.21
CA HIS A 625 27.23 -1.23 3.53
C HIS A 625 27.85 -1.34 2.13
N SER A 626 28.52 -2.44 1.80
CA SER A 626 29.01 -2.65 0.44
C SER A 626 27.89 -3.19 -0.45
N GLU A 627 27.85 -2.79 -1.73
CA GLU A 627 26.81 -3.25 -2.67
C GLU A 627 26.78 -4.79 -2.77
N THR A 628 27.95 -5.43 -2.77
CA THR A 628 28.09 -6.89 -2.69
C THR A 628 27.40 -7.49 -1.46
N ASN A 629 27.50 -6.84 -0.29
CA ASN A 629 26.91 -7.34 0.94
C ASN A 629 25.40 -7.10 1.01
N ILE A 630 24.88 -5.93 0.58
CA ILE A 630 23.43 -5.68 0.58
C ILE A 630 22.71 -6.58 -0.42
N VAL A 631 23.28 -6.83 -1.60
CA VAL A 631 22.70 -7.76 -2.60
C VAL A 631 22.69 -9.19 -2.06
N ARG A 632 23.76 -9.63 -1.38
CA ARG A 632 23.79 -10.92 -0.68
C ARG A 632 22.77 -10.99 0.45
N TYR A 633 22.56 -9.91 1.20
CA TYR A 633 21.58 -9.86 2.27
C TYR A 633 20.14 -9.98 1.73
N MET A 634 19.77 -9.14 0.77
CA MET A 634 18.47 -9.19 0.11
C MET A 634 18.21 -10.57 -0.51
N LYS A 635 19.18 -11.16 -1.20
CA LYS A 635 19.03 -12.51 -1.79
C LYS A 635 18.95 -13.63 -0.73
N ARG A 636 19.64 -13.47 0.41
CA ARG A 636 19.53 -14.40 1.55
C ARG A 636 18.13 -14.37 2.16
N LEU A 637 17.47 -13.21 2.21
CA LEU A 637 16.09 -13.11 2.70
C LEU A 637 15.08 -13.61 1.67
N GLU A 638 15.23 -13.20 0.40
CA GLU A 638 14.41 -13.67 -0.73
C GLU A 638 14.32 -15.20 -0.77
N ASN A 639 15.45 -15.89 -0.64
CA ASN A 639 15.51 -17.35 -0.67
C ASN A 639 14.91 -18.05 0.56
N LYS A 640 14.44 -17.32 1.60
CA LYS A 640 13.65 -17.87 2.71
C LYS A 640 12.14 -17.81 2.45
N ASP A 641 11.72 -17.08 1.41
CA ASP A 641 10.33 -16.72 1.16
C ASP A 641 9.79 -17.45 -0.07
N ILE A 642 8.73 -18.25 0.11
CA ILE A 642 8.00 -18.80 -1.01
C ILE A 642 7.14 -17.69 -1.65
N SER A 643 7.11 -17.69 -2.98
CA SER A 643 6.55 -16.64 -3.85
C SER A 643 6.23 -17.23 -5.21
N LEU A 644 5.55 -16.50 -6.10
CA LEU A 644 5.05 -17.03 -7.38
C LEU A 644 6.15 -17.41 -8.39
N VAL A 645 7.43 -17.16 -8.09
CA VAL A 645 8.56 -17.70 -8.87
C VAL A 645 8.84 -19.19 -8.59
N HIS A 646 8.15 -19.79 -7.61
CA HIS A 646 8.36 -21.15 -7.16
C HIS A 646 7.19 -22.09 -7.49
N SER A 647 5.98 -21.71 -7.09
CA SER A 647 4.74 -22.49 -7.20
C SER A 647 3.52 -21.60 -6.95
N MET A 648 2.34 -22.12 -7.30
CA MET A 648 1.04 -21.52 -7.01
C MET A 648 0.87 -21.25 -5.51
N ILE A 649 0.34 -20.07 -5.20
CA ILE A 649 -0.05 -19.68 -3.83
C ILE A 649 -1.59 -19.56 -3.83
N PRO A 650 -2.35 -20.64 -3.59
CA PRO A 650 -3.79 -20.67 -3.84
C PRO A 650 -4.61 -20.05 -2.69
N LEU A 651 -4.24 -18.85 -2.25
CA LEU A 651 -4.88 -18.11 -1.17
C LEU A 651 -6.26 -17.60 -1.60
N GLY A 652 -7.32 -18.22 -1.06
CA GLY A 652 -8.70 -17.73 -1.16
C GLY A 652 -8.85 -16.24 -0.80
N SER A 653 -9.68 -15.54 -1.57
CA SER A 653 -9.92 -14.10 -1.56
C SER A 653 -8.66 -13.24 -1.66
N CYS A 654 -7.60 -13.73 -2.32
CA CYS A 654 -6.36 -12.97 -2.54
C CYS A 654 -5.99 -12.83 -4.01
N THR A 655 -6.54 -13.65 -4.91
CA THR A 655 -6.26 -13.64 -6.36
C THR A 655 -4.77 -13.51 -6.67
N MET A 656 -4.00 -14.54 -6.31
CA MET A 656 -2.55 -14.62 -6.53
C MET A 656 -2.22 -14.91 -8.02
N LYS A 657 -2.69 -14.05 -8.92
CA LYS A 657 -2.49 -14.15 -10.38
C LYS A 657 -1.11 -13.62 -10.80
N LEU A 658 -0.79 -13.77 -12.08
CA LEU A 658 0.41 -13.16 -12.67
C LEU A 658 0.49 -11.64 -12.41
N ASN A 659 1.66 -11.16 -11.98
CA ASN A 659 2.08 -9.77 -12.06
C ASN A 659 3.12 -9.69 -13.19
N SER A 660 2.76 -9.21 -14.38
CA SER A 660 3.64 -9.40 -15.55
C SER A 660 4.77 -8.38 -15.62
N SER A 661 5.89 -8.76 -16.24
CA SER A 661 7.05 -7.87 -16.40
C SER A 661 6.69 -6.59 -17.18
N ALA A 662 5.79 -6.67 -18.16
CA ALA A 662 5.31 -5.53 -18.93
C ALA A 662 4.42 -4.60 -18.09
N GLU A 663 3.63 -5.13 -17.16
CA GLU A 663 2.84 -4.34 -16.19
C GLU A 663 3.72 -3.65 -15.15
N LEU A 664 4.77 -4.33 -14.68
CA LEU A 664 5.64 -3.83 -13.61
C LEU A 664 6.68 -2.81 -14.09
N ALA A 665 7.23 -2.97 -15.31
CA ALA A 665 8.30 -2.10 -15.82
C ALA A 665 8.06 -0.57 -15.74
N PRO A 666 6.82 -0.05 -15.92
CA PRO A 666 6.57 1.40 -15.84
C PRO A 666 6.68 2.00 -14.44
N ILE A 667 6.62 1.22 -13.36
CA ILE A 667 6.59 1.78 -11.99
C ILE A 667 7.93 2.41 -11.57
N SER A 668 9.03 2.02 -12.21
CA SER A 668 10.37 2.62 -12.03
C SER A 668 10.71 3.69 -13.08
N TRP A 669 9.81 3.99 -14.02
CA TRP A 669 10.01 5.10 -14.96
C TRP A 669 9.93 6.44 -14.22
N LYS A 670 10.98 7.27 -14.36
CA LYS A 670 11.08 8.61 -13.76
C LYS A 670 9.88 9.51 -14.06
N GLU A 671 9.22 9.34 -15.21
CA GLU A 671 8.01 10.05 -15.64
C GLU A 671 6.79 9.77 -14.73
N PHE A 672 6.79 8.64 -14.01
CA PHE A 672 5.80 8.29 -12.98
C PHE A 672 6.40 8.40 -11.58
N ALA A 673 7.58 7.82 -11.35
CA ALA A 673 8.24 7.70 -10.05
C ALA A 673 8.74 9.05 -9.46
N ASN A 674 9.13 10.03 -10.28
CA ASN A 674 9.82 11.24 -9.81
C ASN A 674 8.97 12.52 -9.94
N ILE A 675 7.64 12.39 -9.89
CA ILE A 675 6.71 13.52 -9.82
C ILE A 675 6.21 13.69 -8.39
N HIS A 676 6.31 14.91 -7.84
CA HIS A 676 5.78 15.25 -6.51
C HIS A 676 4.23 15.33 -6.55
N PRO A 677 3.48 14.77 -5.57
CA PRO A 677 2.01 14.68 -5.64
C PRO A 677 1.29 16.03 -5.81
N PHE A 678 1.90 17.11 -5.36
CA PHE A 678 1.31 18.46 -5.36
C PHE A 678 1.92 19.40 -6.42
N VAL A 679 2.54 18.87 -7.49
CA VAL A 679 2.93 19.73 -8.63
C VAL A 679 1.71 20.41 -9.29
N PRO A 680 1.90 21.57 -9.92
CA PRO A 680 0.92 22.13 -10.86
C PRO A 680 0.44 21.09 -11.88
N LEU A 681 -0.88 21.02 -12.12
CA LEU A 681 -1.46 19.93 -12.92
C LEU A 681 -1.01 19.90 -14.39
N ASP A 682 -0.50 21.01 -14.93
CA ASP A 682 0.09 21.05 -16.27
C ASP A 682 1.43 20.27 -16.37
N GLN A 683 2.03 19.91 -15.23
CA GLN A 683 3.20 19.04 -15.11
C GLN A 683 2.82 17.55 -14.99
N ALA A 684 1.55 17.23 -14.74
CA ALA A 684 1.07 15.86 -14.51
C ALA A 684 0.06 15.39 -15.58
N GLN A 685 0.13 15.92 -16.81
CA GLN A 685 -0.86 15.63 -17.86
C GLN A 685 -0.87 14.17 -18.33
N GLY A 686 0.24 13.45 -18.23
CA GLY A 686 0.30 12.01 -18.46
C GLY A 686 -0.50 11.23 -17.42
N TYR A 687 -0.33 11.57 -16.13
CA TYR A 687 -1.18 11.05 -15.05
C TYR A 687 -2.66 11.40 -15.25
N GLN A 688 -2.98 12.64 -15.64
CA GLN A 688 -4.37 13.04 -15.91
C GLN A 688 -5.01 12.30 -17.07
N GLN A 689 -4.23 11.82 -18.06
CA GLN A 689 -4.75 10.90 -19.08
C GLN A 689 -4.91 9.49 -18.51
N LEU A 690 -3.87 8.94 -17.86
CA LEU A 690 -3.89 7.60 -17.27
C LEU A 690 -5.13 7.39 -16.37
N PHE A 691 -5.44 8.36 -15.51
CA PHE A 691 -6.60 8.30 -14.63
C PHE A 691 -7.93 8.28 -15.39
N LYS A 692 -8.08 9.05 -16.47
CA LYS A 692 -9.31 9.09 -17.29
C LYS A 692 -9.50 7.80 -18.07
N ASP A 693 -8.43 7.28 -18.66
CA ASP A 693 -8.45 6.05 -19.44
C ASP A 693 -8.80 4.86 -18.52
N LEU A 694 -8.17 4.78 -17.33
CA LEU A 694 -8.46 3.76 -16.32
C LEU A 694 -9.85 3.92 -15.68
N GLU A 695 -10.30 5.16 -15.41
CA GLU A 695 -11.66 5.43 -14.89
C GLU A 695 -12.73 4.93 -15.87
N LYS A 696 -12.59 5.28 -17.15
CA LYS A 696 -13.50 4.86 -18.23
C LYS A 696 -13.59 3.33 -18.31
N ASP A 697 -12.45 2.65 -18.32
CA ASP A 697 -12.41 1.20 -18.46
C ASP A 697 -12.97 0.51 -17.21
N LEU A 698 -12.63 0.98 -16.00
CA LEU A 698 -13.19 0.43 -14.75
C LEU A 698 -14.70 0.71 -14.61
N CYS A 699 -15.21 1.86 -15.05
CA CYS A 699 -16.64 2.15 -15.14
C CYS A 699 -17.36 1.15 -16.06
N GLU A 700 -16.81 0.85 -17.25
CA GLU A 700 -17.39 -0.13 -18.16
C GLU A 700 -17.32 -1.57 -17.62
N ILE A 701 -16.24 -1.94 -16.92
CA ILE A 701 -16.11 -3.25 -16.26
C ILE A 701 -17.13 -3.43 -15.12
N THR A 702 -17.46 -2.36 -14.40
CA THR A 702 -18.28 -2.44 -13.17
C THR A 702 -19.74 -1.99 -13.33
N GLY A 703 -20.07 -1.27 -14.40
CA GLY A 703 -21.38 -0.65 -14.59
C GLY A 703 -21.62 0.61 -13.73
N TYR A 704 -20.55 1.24 -13.24
CA TYR A 704 -20.60 2.50 -12.47
C TYR A 704 -20.40 3.75 -13.34
N ASP A 705 -20.74 4.91 -12.79
CA ASP A 705 -20.76 6.20 -13.51
C ASP A 705 -19.53 7.08 -13.27
N LYS A 706 -18.76 6.84 -12.18
CA LYS A 706 -17.54 7.58 -11.82
C LYS A 706 -16.62 6.72 -10.94
N ILE A 707 -15.30 6.92 -11.02
CA ILE A 707 -14.29 6.27 -10.16
C ILE A 707 -13.59 7.32 -9.27
N SER A 708 -13.29 6.98 -8.02
CA SER A 708 -12.29 7.69 -7.20
C SER A 708 -11.11 6.78 -6.89
N PHE A 709 -9.91 7.19 -7.34
CA PHE A 709 -8.65 6.50 -7.06
C PHE A 709 -8.03 6.87 -5.71
N GLN A 710 -8.56 7.84 -4.96
CA GLN A 710 -7.97 8.27 -3.69
C GLN A 710 -7.72 7.13 -2.68
N PRO A 711 -8.61 6.13 -2.48
CA PRO A 711 -8.41 5.11 -1.47
C PRO A 711 -7.27 4.13 -1.82
N ASN A 712 -6.22 4.15 -0.99
CA ASN A 712 -4.99 3.37 -1.16
C ASN A 712 -4.99 1.95 -0.54
N SER A 713 -6.17 1.39 -0.26
CA SER A 713 -6.36 -0.04 0.04
C SER A 713 -7.84 -0.43 -0.10
N GLY A 714 -8.16 -1.72 -0.19
CA GLY A 714 -9.56 -2.16 -0.27
C GLY A 714 -10.41 -1.72 0.93
N ALA A 715 -9.85 -1.84 2.14
CA ALA A 715 -10.49 -1.37 3.37
C ALA A 715 -10.70 0.17 3.39
N GLN A 716 -9.78 0.95 2.82
CA GLN A 716 -10.01 2.38 2.61
C GLN A 716 -11.10 2.66 1.57
N GLY A 717 -11.25 1.81 0.55
CA GLY A 717 -12.36 1.86 -0.40
C GLY A 717 -13.72 1.54 0.25
N GLU A 718 -13.77 0.58 1.17
CA GLU A 718 -14.95 0.34 2.01
C GLU A 718 -15.31 1.57 2.86
N TYR A 719 -14.34 2.08 3.62
CA TYR A 719 -14.54 3.28 4.45
C TYR A 719 -15.00 4.49 3.61
N ALA A 720 -14.37 4.74 2.46
CA ALA A 720 -14.75 5.81 1.55
C ALA A 720 -16.14 5.62 0.93
N GLY A 721 -16.51 4.40 0.55
CA GLY A 721 -17.85 4.11 0.00
C GLY A 721 -18.97 4.26 1.03
N LEU A 722 -18.75 3.78 2.26
CA LEU A 722 -19.70 3.97 3.36
C LEU A 722 -19.80 5.43 3.81
N ALA A 723 -18.68 6.16 3.83
CA ALA A 723 -18.69 7.60 4.08
C ALA A 723 -19.42 8.38 2.97
N ALA A 724 -19.28 7.99 1.69
CA ALA A 724 -20.03 8.58 0.58
C ALA A 724 -21.54 8.32 0.71
N ILE A 725 -21.95 7.10 1.09
CA ILE A 725 -23.34 6.76 1.41
C ILE A 725 -23.86 7.65 2.55
N LYS A 726 -23.10 7.78 3.64
CA LYS A 726 -23.50 8.58 4.81
C LYS A 726 -23.60 10.08 4.48
N ALA A 727 -22.67 10.62 3.69
CA ALA A 727 -22.74 11.99 3.19
C ALA A 727 -23.97 12.24 2.28
N TYR A 728 -24.28 11.29 1.39
CA TYR A 728 -25.48 11.33 0.55
C TYR A 728 -26.78 11.26 1.36
N LEU A 729 -26.86 10.38 2.36
CA LEU A 729 -28.03 10.27 3.24
C LEU A 729 -28.23 11.54 4.07
N ASN A 730 -27.15 12.12 4.61
CA ASN A 730 -27.18 13.40 5.31
C ASN A 730 -27.70 14.54 4.41
N ALA A 731 -27.19 14.64 3.17
CA ALA A 731 -27.63 15.66 2.21
C ALA A 731 -29.08 15.46 1.72
N LYS A 732 -29.59 14.22 1.73
CA LYS A 732 -31.02 13.92 1.50
C LYS A 732 -31.93 14.26 2.68
N GLY A 733 -31.38 14.69 3.83
CA GLY A 733 -32.12 15.05 5.05
C GLY A 733 -33.11 16.21 4.88
N GLU A 734 -33.05 16.96 3.78
CA GLU A 734 -34.03 17.99 3.45
C GLU A 734 -34.91 17.61 2.23
N ARG A 735 -36.24 17.59 2.45
CA ARG A 735 -37.36 18.02 1.55
C ARG A 735 -38.57 17.10 1.39
N HIS A 736 -38.49 15.77 1.62
CA HIS A 736 -39.57 14.87 1.13
C HIS A 736 -40.16 13.81 2.08
N ARG A 737 -39.80 13.75 3.38
CA ARG A 737 -40.42 12.78 4.33
C ARG A 737 -40.99 13.39 5.63
N SER A 738 -41.07 14.71 5.74
CA SER A 738 -41.69 15.45 6.86
C SER A 738 -43.19 15.69 6.68
N ARG A 739 -43.97 14.61 6.56
CA ARG A 739 -45.43 14.61 6.82
C ARG A 739 -45.76 13.43 7.74
N GLY A 740 -45.74 13.64 9.06
CA GLY A 740 -46.12 12.62 10.03
C GLY A 740 -45.67 12.85 11.47
N LEU A 741 -44.58 13.58 11.71
CA LEU A 741 -44.00 13.79 13.05
C LEU A 741 -43.56 15.25 13.23
N SER A 742 -44.49 16.14 13.61
CA SER A 742 -44.19 17.53 13.99
C SER A 742 -45.09 18.07 15.12
N GLU A 743 -45.58 17.22 16.04
CA GLU A 743 -46.45 17.64 17.16
C GLU A 743 -46.08 17.07 18.54
N GLN A 744 -44.97 16.33 18.72
CA GLN A 744 -44.66 15.67 20.01
C GLN A 744 -43.25 15.90 20.60
N LEU A 745 -42.45 16.82 20.05
CA LEU A 745 -41.12 17.16 20.61
C LEU A 745 -40.95 18.67 20.85
N CYS A 746 -41.96 19.30 21.44
CA CYS A 746 -41.83 20.64 22.03
C CYS A 746 -42.47 20.67 23.43
N GLY A 747 -41.78 20.06 24.41
CA GLY A 747 -42.25 20.00 25.79
C GLY A 747 -41.61 18.89 26.60
N CYS A 748 -40.38 19.11 27.10
CA CYS A 748 -39.81 18.43 28.28
C CYS A 748 -38.41 18.99 28.59
N LEU A 749 -38.34 20.20 29.15
CA LEU A 749 -37.11 20.72 29.79
C LEU A 749 -37.48 21.72 30.91
N ALA A 750 -38.21 21.23 31.91
CA ALA A 750 -38.42 21.92 33.18
C ALA A 750 -38.71 20.90 34.29
N ILE A 751 -37.85 20.84 35.31
CA ILE A 751 -38.10 20.63 36.75
C ILE A 751 -36.77 20.23 37.40
N GLY A 752 -36.38 20.95 38.45
CA GLY A 752 -35.11 20.80 39.15
C GLY A 752 -34.83 21.97 40.11
N GLN A 753 -35.82 22.35 40.92
CA GLN A 753 -35.64 23.37 41.96
C GLN A 753 -34.98 22.79 43.21
N VAL A 754 -34.02 23.52 43.80
CA VAL A 754 -33.85 23.64 45.27
C VAL A 754 -33.32 25.06 45.61
N ASN A 755 -33.98 25.71 46.59
CA ASN A 755 -33.58 26.88 47.39
C ASN A 755 -33.50 28.31 46.80
N THR A 756 -34.59 29.04 47.03
CA THR A 756 -34.75 30.48 47.36
C THR A 756 -34.00 30.92 48.65
N PRO A 757 -33.91 32.23 49.05
CA PRO A 757 -34.81 33.35 48.70
C PRO A 757 -34.20 34.76 48.46
N GLN A 758 -34.92 35.62 47.71
CA GLN A 758 -35.60 36.83 48.25
C GLN A 758 -36.31 37.69 47.18
N ASN A 759 -37.50 38.17 47.54
CA ASN A 759 -38.07 39.50 47.26
C ASN A 759 -38.62 39.93 45.87
N PHE A 760 -39.96 39.92 45.82
CA PHE A 760 -40.87 41.03 45.46
C PHE A 760 -41.34 41.31 44.01
N LEU A 761 -42.63 40.96 43.83
CA LEU A 761 -43.75 41.65 43.15
C LEU A 761 -43.81 41.89 41.62
N VAL A 762 -44.78 41.15 41.04
CA VAL A 762 -45.56 41.39 39.82
C VAL A 762 -46.59 42.52 40.10
N PRO A 763 -47.01 43.37 39.15
CA PRO A 763 -48.20 43.05 38.32
C PRO A 763 -48.16 43.58 36.85
N ASN A 764 -49.10 43.27 35.93
CA ASN A 764 -49.91 42.07 35.59
C ASN A 764 -50.83 42.45 34.37
N VAL A 765 -51.43 41.49 33.66
CA VAL A 765 -52.68 41.63 32.81
C VAL A 765 -52.62 42.50 31.52
N GLU A 766 -53.36 42.25 30.41
CA GLU A 766 -53.88 41.05 29.73
C GLU A 766 -54.27 41.37 28.25
N ARG A 767 -54.39 40.30 27.45
CA ARG A 767 -55.20 40.06 26.22
C ARG A 767 -56.22 41.14 25.75
N ARG A 768 -56.24 41.39 24.43
CA ARG A 768 -57.30 41.05 23.43
C ARG A 768 -56.88 41.60 22.05
N GLN A 769 -56.68 40.79 21.02
CA GLN A 769 -57.67 40.23 20.07
C GLN A 769 -58.43 41.24 19.17
N HIS A 770 -58.08 41.14 17.87
CA HIS A 770 -58.94 41.23 16.67
C HIS A 770 -59.29 42.57 15.96
N LEU A 771 -58.93 42.56 14.67
CA LEU A 771 -59.61 43.10 13.46
C LEU A 771 -59.54 44.60 13.12
N GLY A 772 -59.17 44.89 11.85
CA GLY A 772 -59.80 45.99 11.09
C GLY A 772 -58.90 46.94 10.26
N CYS A 773 -58.63 46.59 9.01
CA CYS A 773 -58.63 47.45 7.80
C CYS A 773 -57.94 48.84 7.71
N GLN A 774 -57.07 48.95 6.69
CA GLN A 774 -56.92 50.06 5.70
C GLN A 774 -56.48 51.49 6.15
N GLY A 775 -55.48 52.05 5.42
CA GLY A 775 -55.21 53.49 5.37
C GLY A 775 -53.73 53.87 5.13
N ALA A 776 -53.44 54.58 4.04
CA ALA A 776 -52.17 55.28 3.74
C ALA A 776 -52.46 56.79 3.54
N PRO A 777 -51.55 57.71 3.13
CA PRO A 777 -50.09 57.64 2.89
C PRO A 777 -49.27 58.87 3.44
N GLY A 778 -47.97 58.96 3.13
CA GLY A 778 -47.12 60.18 3.22
C GLY A 778 -45.64 59.90 3.58
N SER A 779 -44.68 59.88 2.63
CA SER A 779 -43.85 61.02 2.12
C SER A 779 -42.82 61.58 3.14
N GLN A 780 -41.51 61.78 2.84
CA GLN A 780 -40.71 61.64 1.61
C GLN A 780 -39.18 61.51 1.93
N LEU A 781 -38.38 61.12 0.93
CA LEU A 781 -36.88 61.00 0.90
C LEU A 781 -36.19 62.40 0.72
N PRO A 782 -34.86 62.61 0.41
CA PRO A 782 -33.72 61.73 0.06
C PRO A 782 -32.34 62.23 0.63
N PRO A 783 -31.15 62.10 -0.01
CA PRO A 783 -30.43 60.98 -0.68
C PRO A 783 -28.99 60.72 -0.13
N ALA A 784 -28.35 59.57 -0.46
CA ALA A 784 -27.02 59.53 -1.15
C ALA A 784 -26.34 58.12 -1.24
N ARG A 785 -25.96 57.79 -2.47
CA ARG A 785 -25.09 56.71 -2.98
C ARG A 785 -23.92 56.23 -2.08
N TRP A 786 -23.72 54.91 -2.00
CA TRP A 786 -22.38 54.30 -1.81
C TRP A 786 -22.12 53.13 -2.76
N ARG A 787 -20.84 52.95 -3.13
CA ARG A 787 -20.35 52.00 -4.15
C ARG A 787 -20.21 50.58 -3.58
N TRP A 788 -20.50 49.57 -4.40
CA TRP A 788 -20.14 48.18 -4.11
C TRP A 788 -18.61 47.96 -4.19
N ARG A 789 -18.04 47.33 -3.15
CA ARG A 789 -16.75 46.62 -3.17
C ARG A 789 -16.98 45.23 -2.54
N PRO A 790 -16.55 44.13 -3.17
CA PRO A 790 -16.65 42.80 -2.58
C PRO A 790 -15.39 42.46 -1.78
N SER A 791 -15.46 42.55 -0.45
CA SER A 791 -14.34 42.15 0.43
C SER A 791 -14.82 41.75 1.83
N CYS A 792 -15.56 40.64 1.95
CA CYS A 792 -15.81 39.89 3.19
C CYS A 792 -16.33 38.48 2.84
N LEU A 793 -15.45 37.58 2.41
CA LEU A 793 -15.71 36.14 2.27
C LEU A 793 -14.53 35.36 2.87
N LEU A 794 -14.30 35.58 4.17
CA LEU A 794 -13.26 34.92 4.95
C LEU A 794 -13.66 34.93 6.44
N HIS A 795 -14.77 34.25 6.72
CA HIS A 795 -15.07 33.68 8.03
C HIS A 795 -15.67 32.30 7.76
N GLY A 796 -14.98 31.25 8.23
CA GLY A 796 -15.41 29.88 8.03
C GLY A 796 -16.65 29.60 8.88
N THR A 797 -17.83 29.67 8.27
CA THR A 797 -19.06 29.20 8.91
C THR A 797 -18.95 27.70 9.10
N ILE A 798 -18.76 27.26 10.35
CA ILE A 798 -18.71 25.84 10.70
C ILE A 798 -20.10 25.26 10.45
N TRP A 799 -20.27 24.51 9.35
CA TRP A 799 -21.47 23.74 9.10
C TRP A 799 -21.47 22.50 9.99
N PHE A 800 -21.83 22.72 11.27
CA PHE A 800 -22.23 21.66 12.18
C PHE A 800 -23.52 21.03 11.65
N PHE A 801 -23.39 19.94 10.89
CA PHE A 801 -24.46 18.97 10.80
C PHE A 801 -24.62 18.31 12.17
N LEU A 802 -25.59 18.80 12.95
CA LEU A 802 -26.27 17.96 13.94
C LEU A 802 -26.79 16.74 13.16
N CYS A 803 -26.10 15.62 13.30
CA CYS A 803 -26.36 14.41 12.55
C CYS A 803 -27.79 13.94 12.83
N ASP A 804 -28.68 14.00 11.83
CA ASP A 804 -30.02 13.42 11.94
C ASP A 804 -29.86 11.95 12.34
N THR A 805 -30.69 11.46 13.26
CA THR A 805 -30.51 10.14 13.89
C THR A 805 -30.87 8.97 12.96
N ARG A 806 -31.26 9.27 11.72
CA ARG A 806 -31.72 8.32 10.70
C ARG A 806 -30.56 7.85 9.81
N GLY A 807 -30.71 6.67 9.21
CA GLY A 807 -29.71 6.13 8.28
C GLY A 807 -28.37 5.78 8.95
N GLN A 808 -28.40 5.10 10.10
CA GLN A 808 -27.19 4.67 10.83
C GLN A 808 -26.88 3.18 10.72
N VAL A 809 -27.84 2.32 10.34
CA VAL A 809 -27.69 0.86 10.41
C VAL A 809 -27.05 0.30 9.15
N CYS A 810 -25.97 -0.46 9.31
CA CYS A 810 -25.33 -1.22 8.25
C CYS A 810 -25.57 -2.71 8.44
N LEU A 811 -26.25 -3.36 7.49
CA LEU A 811 -26.48 -4.81 7.48
C LEU A 811 -25.24 -5.51 6.89
N ILE A 812 -24.68 -6.49 7.59
CA ILE A 812 -23.46 -7.18 7.16
C ILE A 812 -23.61 -8.71 7.37
N PRO A 813 -23.58 -9.54 6.31
CA PRO A 813 -23.55 -10.99 6.42
C PRO A 813 -22.36 -11.48 7.26
N ARG A 814 -22.56 -12.51 8.08
CA ARG A 814 -21.47 -13.09 8.90
C ARG A 814 -20.30 -13.62 8.05
N SER A 815 -20.56 -14.04 6.82
CA SER A 815 -19.57 -14.48 5.84
C SER A 815 -18.65 -13.37 5.35
N ALA A 816 -19.09 -12.10 5.34
CA ALA A 816 -18.32 -10.97 4.82
C ALA A 816 -16.92 -10.88 5.46
N HIS A 817 -15.95 -10.35 4.74
CA HIS A 817 -14.58 -10.20 5.23
C HIS A 817 -14.51 -9.32 6.49
N GLY A 818 -13.43 -9.43 7.27
CA GLY A 818 -13.33 -8.76 8.56
C GLY A 818 -13.17 -7.24 8.45
N THR A 819 -12.74 -6.76 7.27
CA THR A 819 -12.66 -5.34 6.93
C THR A 819 -14.04 -4.70 6.90
N ASN A 820 -15.05 -5.32 6.28
CA ASN A 820 -16.39 -4.76 6.08
C ASN A 820 -17.00 -4.22 7.41
N PRO A 821 -17.09 -5.01 8.50
CA PRO A 821 -17.57 -4.51 9.78
C PRO A 821 -16.59 -3.53 10.46
N ALA A 822 -15.27 -3.66 10.29
CA ALA A 822 -14.32 -2.69 10.82
C ALA A 822 -14.48 -1.31 10.13
N SER A 823 -14.67 -1.29 8.81
CA SER A 823 -14.92 -0.11 7.98
C SER A 823 -16.26 0.55 8.31
N ALA A 824 -17.31 -0.25 8.56
CA ALA A 824 -18.61 0.27 9.01
C ALA A 824 -18.54 0.89 10.41
N GLN A 825 -17.83 0.26 11.35
CA GLN A 825 -17.57 0.83 12.68
C GLN A 825 -16.76 2.13 12.58
N MET A 826 -15.78 2.19 11.68
CA MET A 826 -14.93 3.34 11.41
C MET A 826 -15.68 4.50 10.72
N ALA A 827 -16.67 4.20 9.88
CA ALA A 827 -17.62 5.17 9.32
C ALA A 827 -18.70 5.62 10.33
N GLY A 828 -18.66 5.10 11.57
CA GLY A 828 -19.66 5.36 12.60
C GLY A 828 -21.07 4.91 12.21
N MET A 829 -21.17 3.70 11.64
CA MET A 829 -22.44 3.00 11.41
C MET A 829 -22.67 1.95 12.50
N LYS A 830 -23.94 1.71 12.83
CA LYS A 830 -24.36 0.64 13.74
C LYS A 830 -24.49 -0.67 12.96
N ILE A 831 -23.63 -1.62 13.26
CA ILE A 831 -23.59 -2.90 12.54
C ILE A 831 -24.70 -3.83 13.04
N GLN A 832 -25.45 -4.39 12.10
CA GLN A 832 -26.41 -5.47 12.33
C GLN A 832 -25.96 -6.69 11.53
N PRO A 833 -25.47 -7.76 12.19
CA PRO A 833 -25.16 -9.01 11.52
C PRO A 833 -26.38 -9.59 10.81
N ILE A 834 -26.16 -10.18 9.63
CA ILE A 834 -27.12 -11.02 8.92
C ILE A 834 -26.60 -12.47 8.95
N GLU A 835 -27.46 -13.41 9.32
CA GLU A 835 -27.12 -14.83 9.34
C GLU A 835 -26.90 -15.39 7.92
N VAL A 836 -26.17 -16.50 7.88
CA VAL A 836 -25.82 -17.24 6.66
C VAL A 836 -26.48 -18.60 6.77
N ASP A 837 -27.11 -19.06 5.69
CA ASP A 837 -27.84 -20.32 5.67
C ASP A 837 -26.89 -21.54 5.65
N LYS A 838 -27.46 -22.74 5.75
CA LYS A 838 -26.69 -24.01 5.72
C LYS A 838 -25.94 -24.25 4.40
N ASN A 839 -26.28 -23.55 3.32
CA ASN A 839 -25.66 -23.65 2.01
C ASN A 839 -24.56 -22.59 1.80
N GLY A 840 -24.36 -21.69 2.76
CA GLY A 840 -23.36 -20.62 2.70
C GLY A 840 -23.83 -19.33 2.03
N SER A 841 -25.13 -19.20 1.76
CA SER A 841 -25.77 -18.01 1.18
C SER A 841 -26.37 -17.10 2.26
N ILE A 842 -26.74 -15.87 1.94
CA ILE A 842 -27.44 -14.98 2.89
C ILE A 842 -28.77 -15.61 3.29
N ASP A 843 -29.07 -15.68 4.60
CA ASP A 843 -30.40 -16.06 5.06
C ASP A 843 -31.40 -14.94 4.70
N ILE A 844 -32.12 -15.12 3.59
CA ILE A 844 -33.12 -14.18 3.08
C ILE A 844 -34.27 -13.94 4.08
N SER A 845 -34.61 -14.92 4.92
CA SER A 845 -35.67 -14.78 5.93
C SER A 845 -35.18 -13.89 7.09
N HIS A 846 -33.98 -14.14 7.59
CA HIS A 846 -33.34 -13.29 8.59
C HIS A 846 -33.05 -11.88 8.04
N LEU A 847 -32.63 -11.76 6.77
CA LEU A 847 -32.44 -10.48 6.09
C LEU A 847 -33.76 -9.68 6.06
N LYS A 848 -34.87 -10.27 5.59
CA LYS A 848 -36.18 -9.62 5.57
C LYS A 848 -36.61 -9.14 6.97
N ALA A 849 -36.40 -9.98 8.00
CA ALA A 849 -36.69 -9.61 9.38
C ALA A 849 -35.82 -8.45 9.90
N MET A 850 -34.51 -8.41 9.57
CA MET A 850 -33.62 -7.32 9.97
C MET A 850 -33.86 -6.03 9.17
N VAL A 851 -34.24 -6.14 7.89
CA VAL A 851 -34.67 -4.99 7.08
C VAL A 851 -35.94 -4.37 7.66
N ASP A 852 -36.97 -5.16 7.95
CA ASP A 852 -38.22 -4.63 8.53
C ASP A 852 -37.99 -3.97 9.90
N LYS A 853 -37.17 -4.61 10.75
CA LYS A 853 -36.77 -4.09 12.07
C LYS A 853 -36.02 -2.75 12.01
N HIS A 854 -35.24 -2.51 10.96
CA HIS A 854 -34.33 -1.34 10.87
C HIS A 854 -34.68 -0.36 9.75
N LYS A 855 -35.77 -0.56 8.98
CA LYS A 855 -36.15 0.22 7.78
C LYS A 855 -36.13 1.74 7.94
N GLU A 856 -36.47 2.27 9.12
CA GLU A 856 -36.44 3.72 9.39
C GLU A 856 -35.02 4.29 9.54
N ASN A 857 -34.06 3.42 9.89
CA ASN A 857 -32.68 3.77 10.21
C ASN A 857 -31.66 3.04 9.31
N LEU A 858 -32.11 2.36 8.26
CA LEU A 858 -31.28 1.58 7.34
C LEU A 858 -30.40 2.51 6.49
N ALA A 859 -29.08 2.41 6.68
CA ALA A 859 -28.09 3.14 5.89
C ALA A 859 -27.68 2.33 4.67
N ALA A 860 -27.25 1.09 4.89
CA ALA A 860 -26.68 0.24 3.85
C ALA A 860 -26.78 -1.26 4.15
N ILE A 861 -26.59 -2.07 3.11
CA ILE A 861 -26.03 -3.42 3.23
C ILE A 861 -24.59 -3.42 2.70
N MET A 862 -23.72 -4.25 3.28
CA MET A 862 -22.46 -4.66 2.67
C MET A 862 -22.56 -6.11 2.22
N ILE A 863 -22.52 -6.35 0.92
CA ILE A 863 -22.48 -7.69 0.31
C ILE A 863 -21.12 -7.91 -0.36
N THR A 864 -20.67 -9.17 -0.48
CA THR A 864 -19.54 -9.56 -1.33
C THR A 864 -20.09 -10.46 -2.43
N TYR A 865 -19.72 -10.23 -3.70
CA TYR A 865 -20.23 -11.04 -4.81
C TYR A 865 -19.13 -11.47 -5.80
N PRO A 866 -19.04 -12.77 -6.17
CA PRO A 866 -19.61 -13.91 -5.45
C PRO A 866 -19.22 -13.88 -3.96
N SER A 867 -20.00 -14.56 -3.12
CA SER A 867 -19.77 -14.53 -1.67
C SER A 867 -18.36 -15.01 -1.32
N THR A 868 -17.88 -14.62 -0.14
CA THR A 868 -16.61 -15.10 0.44
C THR A 868 -16.56 -16.61 0.67
N ASN A 869 -17.67 -17.32 0.48
CA ASN A 869 -17.75 -18.78 0.48
C ASN A 869 -17.44 -19.39 -0.91
N GLY A 870 -17.15 -18.57 -1.92
CA GLY A 870 -16.89 -19.01 -3.30
C GLY A 870 -18.15 -19.35 -4.10
N VAL A 871 -19.29 -18.72 -3.78
CA VAL A 871 -20.60 -19.07 -4.36
C VAL A 871 -21.33 -17.85 -4.91
N PHE A 872 -21.88 -17.98 -6.12
CA PHE A 872 -22.85 -17.04 -6.67
C PHE A 872 -24.23 -17.26 -6.03
N GLU A 873 -24.77 -16.23 -5.39
CA GLU A 873 -26.16 -16.25 -4.91
C GLU A 873 -27.13 -15.90 -6.04
N GLU A 874 -28.22 -16.66 -6.18
CA GLU A 874 -29.19 -16.53 -7.28
C GLU A 874 -30.06 -15.26 -7.16
N GLU A 875 -30.46 -14.89 -5.93
CA GLU A 875 -31.41 -13.81 -5.63
C GLU A 875 -30.73 -12.45 -5.34
N ILE A 876 -29.48 -12.24 -5.77
CA ILE A 876 -28.70 -11.05 -5.39
C ILE A 876 -29.34 -9.72 -5.85
N GLY A 877 -30.04 -9.73 -6.98
CA GLY A 877 -30.80 -8.58 -7.46
C GLY A 877 -31.99 -8.23 -6.53
N ASP A 878 -32.66 -9.25 -6.01
CA ASP A 878 -33.79 -9.08 -5.08
C ASP A 878 -33.31 -8.60 -3.70
N VAL A 879 -32.11 -9.03 -3.27
CA VAL A 879 -31.42 -8.48 -2.10
C VAL A 879 -31.16 -6.98 -2.28
N CYS A 880 -30.66 -6.55 -3.44
CA CYS A 880 -30.42 -5.14 -3.72
C CYS A 880 -31.73 -4.34 -3.73
N GLU A 881 -32.75 -4.84 -4.43
CA GLU A 881 -34.06 -4.19 -4.53
C GLU A 881 -34.76 -4.08 -3.17
N LEU A 882 -34.64 -5.09 -2.29
CA LEU A 882 -35.16 -5.06 -0.92
C LEU A 882 -34.57 -3.91 -0.09
N ILE A 883 -33.26 -3.68 -0.21
CA ILE A 883 -32.56 -2.60 0.50
C ILE A 883 -32.95 -1.23 -0.05
N HIS A 884 -33.01 -1.08 -1.38
CA HIS A 884 -33.45 0.15 -2.04
C HIS A 884 -34.91 0.51 -1.72
N LYS A 885 -35.83 -0.46 -1.72
CA LYS A 885 -37.24 -0.28 -1.33
C LYS A 885 -37.39 0.29 0.10
N ASN A 886 -36.45 -0.06 0.99
CA ASN A 886 -36.41 0.42 2.37
C ASN A 886 -35.49 1.64 2.58
N GLY A 887 -35.01 2.27 1.49
CA GLY A 887 -34.27 3.54 1.53
C GLY A 887 -32.78 3.43 1.85
N GLY A 888 -32.24 2.21 2.03
CA GLY A 888 -30.81 1.99 2.18
C GLY A 888 -30.05 2.05 0.85
N GLN A 889 -28.73 1.90 0.93
CA GLN A 889 -27.82 1.78 -0.20
C GLN A 889 -27.11 0.43 -0.22
N VAL A 890 -26.67 -0.02 -1.38
CA VAL A 890 -25.97 -1.30 -1.56
C VAL A 890 -24.49 -1.04 -1.79
N TYR A 891 -23.69 -1.29 -0.75
CA TYR A 891 -22.25 -1.41 -0.89
C TYR A 891 -21.91 -2.85 -1.29
N LEU A 892 -21.19 -3.02 -2.40
CA LEU A 892 -20.68 -4.31 -2.84
C LEU A 892 -19.16 -4.34 -2.76
N ASP A 893 -18.64 -5.23 -1.94
CA ASP A 893 -17.23 -5.59 -1.83
C ASP A 893 -16.78 -6.32 -3.10
N GLY A 894 -15.95 -5.62 -3.89
CA GLY A 894 -15.45 -6.07 -5.18
C GLY A 894 -14.12 -6.84 -5.11
N ALA A 895 -13.70 -7.31 -3.93
CA ALA A 895 -12.52 -8.18 -3.81
C ALA A 895 -12.61 -9.43 -4.70
N ASN A 896 -13.82 -9.96 -4.88
CA ASN A 896 -14.08 -11.17 -5.67
C ASN A 896 -14.45 -10.88 -7.14
N MET A 897 -14.15 -9.68 -7.66
CA MET A 897 -14.42 -9.30 -9.06
C MET A 897 -13.72 -10.19 -10.09
N ASN A 898 -12.72 -10.99 -9.72
CA ASN A 898 -12.08 -11.93 -10.65
C ASN A 898 -13.05 -12.99 -11.22
N ALA A 899 -14.19 -13.24 -10.56
CA ALA A 899 -15.27 -14.08 -11.09
C ALA A 899 -16.32 -13.32 -11.92
N GLN A 900 -16.22 -11.99 -12.03
CA GLN A 900 -17.26 -11.14 -12.63
C GLN A 900 -16.84 -10.47 -13.95
N VAL A 901 -15.57 -10.07 -14.10
CA VAL A 901 -15.14 -9.22 -15.22
C VAL A 901 -15.53 -9.83 -16.57
N GLY A 902 -16.31 -9.08 -17.36
CA GLY A 902 -16.77 -9.54 -18.68
C GLY A 902 -17.90 -10.58 -18.67
N LEU A 903 -18.43 -10.92 -17.48
CA LEU A 903 -19.51 -11.90 -17.28
C LEU A 903 -20.76 -11.28 -16.64
N CYS A 904 -20.60 -10.47 -15.59
CA CYS A 904 -21.64 -9.68 -14.93
C CYS A 904 -21.04 -8.38 -14.36
N ARG A 905 -21.87 -7.44 -13.90
CA ARG A 905 -21.40 -6.12 -13.43
C ARG A 905 -22.18 -5.64 -12.20
N PRO A 906 -21.53 -5.26 -11.08
CA PRO A 906 -22.18 -4.78 -9.86
C PRO A 906 -23.26 -3.71 -10.07
N GLY A 907 -22.98 -2.73 -10.93
CA GLY A 907 -23.91 -1.65 -11.23
C GLY A 907 -25.13 -2.07 -12.07
N ASP A 908 -25.12 -3.23 -12.73
CA ASP A 908 -26.25 -3.68 -13.55
C ASP A 908 -27.29 -4.48 -12.73
N TYR A 909 -26.88 -5.10 -11.62
CA TYR A 909 -27.77 -5.89 -10.73
C TYR A 909 -28.11 -5.20 -9.40
N GLY A 910 -27.79 -3.92 -9.25
CA GLY A 910 -28.35 -3.07 -8.17
C GLY A 910 -27.37 -2.56 -7.11
N SER A 911 -26.05 -2.72 -7.28
CA SER A 911 -25.10 -2.08 -6.38
C SER A 911 -24.94 -0.58 -6.66
N ASP A 912 -24.85 0.23 -5.60
CA ASP A 912 -24.65 1.69 -5.67
C ASP A 912 -23.17 2.08 -5.66
N VAL A 913 -22.33 1.29 -4.99
CA VAL A 913 -20.89 1.54 -4.83
C VAL A 913 -20.11 0.25 -4.57
N SER A 914 -18.94 0.12 -5.19
CA SER A 914 -17.95 -0.92 -4.86
C SER A 914 -16.55 -0.36 -4.79
N HIS A 915 -15.73 -0.91 -3.90
CA HIS A 915 -14.27 -0.86 -4.08
C HIS A 915 -13.81 -1.99 -5.02
N LEU A 916 -12.65 -1.82 -5.64
CA LEU A 916 -11.95 -2.86 -6.39
C LEU A 916 -10.57 -3.09 -5.78
N ASN A 917 -10.15 -4.33 -5.52
CA ASN A 917 -8.75 -4.61 -5.19
C ASN A 917 -7.93 -4.71 -6.48
N LEU A 918 -7.27 -3.61 -6.87
CA LEU A 918 -6.34 -3.64 -8.01
C LEU A 918 -5.18 -4.62 -7.78
N HIS A 919 -4.80 -4.83 -6.52
CA HIS A 919 -3.79 -5.78 -6.03
C HIS A 919 -4.32 -7.22 -5.84
N LYS A 920 -5.45 -7.53 -6.47
CA LYS A 920 -6.00 -8.89 -6.60
C LYS A 920 -6.43 -9.11 -8.05
N THR A 921 -7.51 -8.44 -8.46
CA THR A 921 -8.13 -8.66 -9.78
C THR A 921 -7.35 -8.04 -10.94
N PHE A 922 -6.57 -6.98 -10.71
CA PHE A 922 -5.93 -6.17 -11.77
C PHE A 922 -4.40 -6.04 -11.59
N CYS A 923 -3.79 -7.15 -11.16
CA CYS A 923 -2.35 -7.46 -11.24
C CYS A 923 -1.35 -6.57 -10.48
N ILE A 924 -1.77 -5.59 -9.66
CA ILE A 924 -0.82 -4.91 -8.76
C ILE A 924 -0.18 -5.94 -7.83
N PRO A 925 1.16 -5.97 -7.66
CA PRO A 925 1.85 -7.00 -6.90
C PRO A 925 1.50 -6.97 -5.41
N HIS A 926 1.36 -8.15 -4.83
CA HIS A 926 0.98 -8.38 -3.43
C HIS A 926 2.03 -7.88 -2.42
N GLY A 927 3.30 -7.74 -2.81
CA GLY A 927 4.35 -7.00 -2.10
C GLY A 927 4.67 -7.49 -0.68
N GLY A 928 4.41 -8.75 -0.37
CA GLY A 928 4.55 -9.29 0.99
C GLY A 928 3.47 -8.82 1.97
N GLY A 929 2.39 -8.19 1.47
CA GLY A 929 1.30 -7.60 2.28
C GLY A 929 1.01 -6.12 1.97
N GLY A 930 1.47 -5.61 0.83
CA GLY A 930 1.33 -4.21 0.39
C GLY A 930 2.46 -3.82 -0.57
N PRO A 931 2.20 -3.04 -1.62
CA PRO A 931 1.17 -2.01 -1.68
C PRO A 931 -0.22 -2.51 -2.12
N GLY A 932 -1.20 -1.63 -2.00
CA GLY A 932 -2.52 -1.81 -2.58
C GLY A 932 -3.08 -0.52 -3.16
N MET A 933 -4.11 -0.66 -3.99
CA MET A 933 -5.07 0.38 -4.35
C MET A 933 -6.48 -0.19 -4.24
N GLY A 934 -7.42 0.64 -3.79
CA GLY A 934 -8.83 0.29 -3.55
C GLY A 934 -9.80 1.30 -4.14
N PRO A 935 -9.68 1.66 -5.45
CA PRO A 935 -10.55 2.66 -6.06
C PRO A 935 -12.03 2.28 -5.91
N ILE A 936 -12.86 3.30 -5.66
CA ILE A 936 -14.31 3.12 -5.57
C ILE A 936 -15.00 3.54 -6.86
N GLY A 937 -15.78 2.63 -7.43
CA GLY A 937 -16.76 2.96 -8.46
C GLY A 937 -18.12 3.23 -7.83
N VAL A 938 -18.79 4.28 -8.28
CA VAL A 938 -20.06 4.74 -7.73
C VAL A 938 -21.10 5.01 -8.81
N LYS A 939 -22.38 4.80 -8.47
CA LYS A 939 -23.51 5.32 -9.25
C LYS A 939 -23.58 6.85 -9.18
N LYS A 940 -24.17 7.44 -10.22
CA LYS A 940 -24.21 8.89 -10.46
C LYS A 940 -24.70 9.73 -9.28
N HIS A 941 -25.62 9.21 -8.45
CA HIS A 941 -26.14 9.94 -7.28
C HIS A 941 -25.15 10.02 -6.10
N LEU A 942 -24.17 9.12 -6.01
CA LEU A 942 -23.09 9.17 -5.02
C LEU A 942 -21.86 9.94 -5.53
N ALA A 943 -21.73 10.16 -6.84
CA ALA A 943 -20.61 10.87 -7.46
C ALA A 943 -20.30 12.27 -6.87
N PRO A 944 -21.27 13.12 -6.45
CA PRO A 944 -21.00 14.41 -5.81
C PRO A 944 -20.41 14.30 -4.39
N TYR A 945 -20.48 13.11 -3.77
CA TYR A 945 -20.07 12.85 -2.39
C TYR A 945 -18.74 12.11 -2.29
N LEU A 946 -18.11 11.79 -3.42
CA LEU A 946 -16.78 11.17 -3.47
C LEU A 946 -15.73 11.99 -2.68
N PRO A 947 -14.57 11.41 -2.33
CA PRO A 947 -13.49 12.15 -1.69
C PRO A 947 -13.00 13.36 -2.51
N THR A 948 -12.50 14.36 -1.79
CA THR A 948 -11.75 15.51 -2.33
C THR A 948 -10.37 15.56 -1.67
N HIS A 949 -9.59 16.62 -1.90
CA HIS A 949 -8.28 16.80 -1.29
C HIS A 949 -7.98 18.30 -1.09
N PRO A 950 -7.34 18.72 0.03
CA PRO A 950 -7.19 20.15 0.35
C PRO A 950 -6.16 20.89 -0.51
N VAL A 951 -5.15 20.18 -1.04
CA VAL A 951 -4.07 20.78 -1.86
C VAL A 951 -4.44 20.82 -3.35
N ILE A 952 -4.65 19.64 -3.96
CA ILE A 952 -5.09 19.50 -5.35
C ILE A 952 -6.60 19.32 -5.41
N LYS A 953 -7.31 20.25 -6.07
CA LYS A 953 -8.76 20.21 -6.21
C LYS A 953 -9.19 19.13 -7.22
N ILE A 954 -9.70 18.00 -6.73
CA ILE A 954 -10.14 16.86 -7.56
C ILE A 954 -11.50 17.14 -8.21
N GLN A 955 -12.46 17.64 -7.44
CA GLN A 955 -13.83 17.89 -7.93
C GLN A 955 -14.02 19.36 -8.32
N THR A 956 -14.49 19.60 -9.54
CA THR A 956 -14.77 20.95 -10.08
C THR A 956 -16.27 21.19 -10.32
N ASP A 957 -17.09 20.16 -10.17
CA ASP A 957 -18.56 20.21 -10.29
C ASP A 957 -19.16 21.19 -9.26
N LYS A 958 -20.17 21.97 -9.64
CA LYS A 958 -20.81 22.96 -8.76
C LYS A 958 -21.63 22.33 -7.63
N ASP A 959 -22.16 21.14 -7.88
CA ASP A 959 -23.04 20.42 -6.95
C ASP A 959 -22.25 19.46 -6.03
N ALA A 960 -20.91 19.56 -6.03
CA ALA A 960 -20.03 18.73 -5.20
C ALA A 960 -20.26 18.99 -3.70
N CYS A 961 -20.50 17.91 -2.96
CA CYS A 961 -20.62 17.90 -1.49
C CYS A 961 -19.73 16.77 -0.93
N PRO A 962 -18.39 16.89 -1.02
CA PRO A 962 -17.47 15.78 -0.77
C PRO A 962 -17.56 15.24 0.66
N LEU A 963 -17.41 13.92 0.83
CA LEU A 963 -17.37 13.29 2.16
C LEU A 963 -16.20 13.75 3.05
N GLY A 964 -15.18 14.39 2.47
CA GLY A 964 -13.90 14.71 3.09
C GLY A 964 -12.70 14.20 2.27
N THR A 965 -11.59 13.91 2.93
CA THR A 965 -10.35 13.35 2.36
C THR A 965 -10.01 12.05 3.10
N VAL A 966 -9.72 10.96 2.39
CA VAL A 966 -9.47 9.64 3.02
C VAL A 966 -8.00 9.22 3.04
N SER A 967 -7.19 9.72 2.10
CA SER A 967 -5.76 9.40 1.96
C SER A 967 -4.95 10.67 1.75
N ALA A 968 -3.66 10.64 2.11
CA ALA A 968 -2.78 11.83 2.13
C ALA A 968 -2.42 12.37 0.73
N ALA A 969 -2.62 11.58 -0.33
CA ALA A 969 -2.43 12.01 -1.71
C ALA A 969 -3.76 11.97 -2.48
N PRO A 970 -4.01 12.92 -3.42
CA PRO A 970 -5.29 13.07 -4.11
C PRO A 970 -5.76 11.81 -4.87
N TRP A 971 -4.83 11.06 -5.47
CA TRP A 971 -5.09 9.80 -6.18
C TRP A 971 -4.38 8.59 -5.53
N GLY A 972 -4.08 8.68 -4.22
CA GLY A 972 -3.43 7.61 -3.47
C GLY A 972 -2.06 7.24 -4.03
N SER A 973 -1.83 5.94 -4.23
CA SER A 973 -0.58 5.38 -4.76
C SER A 973 -0.53 5.46 -6.29
N SER A 974 -0.40 6.68 -6.84
CA SER A 974 -0.53 6.94 -8.28
C SER A 974 0.39 6.09 -9.17
N ALA A 975 1.66 5.86 -8.78
CA ALA A 975 2.65 5.23 -9.64
C ALA A 975 2.46 3.72 -9.88
N ILE A 976 1.55 3.06 -9.16
CA ILE A 976 1.18 1.64 -9.38
C ILE A 976 -0.13 1.45 -10.16
N LEU A 977 -0.87 2.53 -10.47
CA LEU A 977 -2.01 2.47 -11.38
C LEU A 977 -1.65 2.08 -12.85
N PRO A 978 -0.45 2.36 -13.39
CA PRO A 978 -0.04 1.86 -14.71
C PRO A 978 -0.12 0.34 -14.85
N ILE A 979 0.12 -0.44 -13.79
CA ILE A 979 0.01 -1.91 -13.81
C ILE A 979 -1.37 -2.37 -14.27
N SER A 980 -2.42 -1.89 -13.59
CA SER A 980 -3.80 -2.25 -13.92
C SER A 980 -4.24 -1.69 -15.27
N TRP A 981 -3.71 -0.54 -15.68
CA TRP A 981 -3.94 0.02 -17.02
C TRP A 981 -3.32 -0.86 -18.11
N VAL A 982 -2.06 -1.30 -17.95
CA VAL A 982 -1.38 -2.22 -18.88
C VAL A 982 -2.17 -3.50 -19.01
N TYR A 983 -2.49 -4.17 -17.89
CA TYR A 983 -3.29 -5.40 -17.88
C TYR A 983 -4.63 -5.24 -18.63
N ILE A 984 -5.36 -4.15 -18.38
CA ILE A 984 -6.64 -3.90 -19.05
C ILE A 984 -6.47 -3.68 -20.56
N LYS A 985 -5.47 -2.90 -20.98
CA LYS A 985 -5.23 -2.57 -22.40
C LYS A 985 -4.64 -3.72 -23.21
N THR A 986 -3.85 -4.61 -22.61
CA THR A 986 -3.30 -5.79 -23.31
C THR A 986 -4.32 -6.93 -23.40
N MET A 987 -5.15 -7.12 -22.37
CA MET A 987 -6.19 -8.15 -22.36
C MET A 987 -7.41 -7.77 -23.20
N GLY A 988 -7.83 -6.50 -23.14
CA GLY A 988 -9.05 -6.01 -23.78
C GLY A 988 -10.32 -6.76 -23.34
N ALA A 989 -11.46 -6.43 -23.97
CA ALA A 989 -12.76 -7.01 -23.59
C ALA A 989 -12.80 -8.56 -23.65
N LYS A 990 -12.13 -9.16 -24.66
CA LYS A 990 -12.11 -10.62 -24.86
C LYS A 990 -11.20 -11.33 -23.86
N GLY A 991 -9.97 -10.86 -23.67
CA GLY A 991 -9.01 -11.44 -22.73
C GLY A 991 -9.49 -11.32 -21.28
N LEU A 992 -10.05 -10.17 -20.90
CA LEU A 992 -10.59 -9.95 -19.56
C LEU A 992 -11.75 -10.91 -19.23
N LYS A 993 -12.71 -11.08 -20.16
CA LYS A 993 -13.77 -12.10 -20.02
C LYS A 993 -13.16 -13.50 -19.89
N HIS A 994 -12.19 -13.83 -20.74
CA HIS A 994 -11.60 -15.16 -20.75
C HIS A 994 -10.82 -15.49 -19.47
N ALA A 995 -10.18 -14.50 -18.85
CA ALA A 995 -9.54 -14.64 -17.54
C ALA A 995 -10.56 -15.05 -16.47
N SER A 996 -11.69 -14.34 -16.33
CA SER A 996 -12.73 -14.71 -15.37
C SER A 996 -13.34 -16.09 -15.64
N GLU A 997 -13.53 -16.46 -16.90
CA GLU A 997 -14.01 -17.80 -17.27
C GLU A 997 -13.03 -18.91 -16.87
N VAL A 998 -11.73 -18.70 -17.06
CA VAL A 998 -10.70 -19.69 -16.71
C VAL A 998 -10.44 -19.73 -15.20
N ALA A 999 -10.54 -18.62 -14.47
CA ALA A 999 -10.49 -18.64 -13.01
C ALA A 999 -11.61 -19.52 -12.41
N ILE A 1000 -12.84 -19.43 -12.94
CA ILE A 1000 -13.97 -20.28 -12.55
C ILE A 1000 -13.75 -21.73 -12.98
N LEU A 1001 -13.22 -21.97 -14.20
CA LEU A 1001 -12.88 -23.33 -14.68
C LEU A 1001 -11.84 -24.01 -13.78
N ASN A 1002 -10.77 -23.30 -13.43
CA ASN A 1002 -9.67 -23.79 -12.60
C ASN A 1002 -10.17 -24.18 -11.20
N ALA A 1003 -10.95 -23.29 -10.55
CA ALA A 1003 -11.53 -23.55 -9.23
C ALA A 1003 -12.49 -24.76 -9.24
N ASN A 1004 -13.40 -24.83 -10.22
CA ASN A 1004 -14.32 -25.95 -10.34
C ASN A 1004 -13.58 -27.27 -10.64
N TYR A 1005 -12.55 -27.25 -11.49
CA TYR A 1005 -11.72 -28.42 -11.77
C TYR A 1005 -11.05 -28.98 -10.51
N MET A 1006 -10.41 -28.14 -9.71
CA MET A 1006 -9.79 -28.55 -8.45
C MET A 1006 -10.84 -29.07 -7.45
N ALA A 1007 -11.96 -28.36 -7.29
CA ALA A 1007 -13.07 -28.81 -6.45
C ALA A 1007 -13.57 -30.20 -6.90
N LYS A 1008 -13.68 -30.44 -8.21
CA LYS A 1008 -14.09 -31.72 -8.80
C LYS A 1008 -13.06 -32.84 -8.57
N ARG A 1009 -11.76 -32.55 -8.62
CA ARG A 1009 -10.72 -33.52 -8.27
C ARG A 1009 -10.74 -33.88 -6.77
N LEU A 1010 -11.02 -32.91 -5.91
CA LEU A 1010 -10.91 -33.07 -4.45
C LEU A 1010 -12.18 -33.55 -3.75
N GLU A 1011 -13.37 -33.45 -4.37
CA GLU A 1011 -14.67 -33.73 -3.73
C GLU A 1011 -14.85 -35.15 -3.15
N LYS A 1012 -14.07 -36.14 -3.62
CA LYS A 1012 -14.08 -37.52 -3.10
C LYS A 1012 -13.19 -37.71 -1.86
N HIS A 1013 -12.28 -36.77 -1.62
CA HIS A 1013 -11.25 -36.82 -0.58
C HIS A 1013 -11.55 -35.84 0.56
N TYR A 1014 -12.11 -34.68 0.21
CA TYR A 1014 -12.50 -33.60 1.09
C TYR A 1014 -13.91 -33.14 0.74
N LYS A 1015 -14.73 -32.85 1.76
CA LYS A 1015 -16.04 -32.24 1.53
C LYS A 1015 -15.85 -30.80 1.08
N ILE A 1016 -16.30 -30.49 -0.14
CA ILE A 1016 -16.49 -29.11 -0.60
C ILE A 1016 -17.65 -28.53 0.23
N LEU A 1017 -17.39 -27.50 1.03
CA LEU A 1017 -18.32 -27.08 2.09
C LEU A 1017 -19.58 -26.39 1.54
N PHE A 1018 -19.41 -25.53 0.54
CA PHE A 1018 -20.48 -24.75 -0.08
C PHE A 1018 -20.38 -24.82 -1.61
N ARG A 1019 -21.52 -24.75 -2.28
CA ARG A 1019 -21.69 -24.79 -3.75
C ARG A 1019 -22.94 -23.99 -4.12
N GLY A 1020 -22.97 -23.42 -5.32
CA GLY A 1020 -24.19 -22.82 -5.88
C GLY A 1020 -25.27 -23.86 -6.17
N VAL A 1021 -26.49 -23.41 -6.46
CA VAL A 1021 -27.70 -24.27 -6.60
C VAL A 1021 -27.52 -25.40 -7.63
N ARG A 1022 -26.73 -25.16 -8.69
CA ARG A 1022 -26.44 -26.13 -9.76
C ARG A 1022 -25.18 -26.97 -9.52
N GLY A 1023 -24.58 -26.91 -8.32
CA GLY A 1023 -23.44 -27.73 -7.88
C GLY A 1023 -22.04 -27.18 -8.18
N TYR A 1024 -21.94 -26.01 -8.82
CA TYR A 1024 -20.67 -25.36 -9.18
C TYR A 1024 -20.27 -24.29 -8.17
N VAL A 1025 -18.98 -23.97 -8.14
CA VAL A 1025 -18.39 -22.85 -7.37
C VAL A 1025 -18.05 -21.69 -8.31
N ALA A 1026 -17.65 -20.55 -7.75
CA ALA A 1026 -17.15 -19.41 -8.52
C ALA A 1026 -15.64 -19.59 -8.81
N HIS A 1027 -14.82 -18.57 -8.51
CA HIS A 1027 -13.36 -18.56 -8.67
C HIS A 1027 -12.60 -19.17 -7.48
N GLU A 1028 -13.29 -19.53 -6.40
CA GLU A 1028 -12.71 -20.09 -5.18
C GLU A 1028 -13.66 -21.10 -4.52
N PHE A 1029 -13.15 -21.94 -3.61
CA PHE A 1029 -13.95 -22.93 -2.86
C PHE A 1029 -13.35 -23.30 -1.50
N ILE A 1030 -14.18 -23.84 -0.60
CA ILE A 1030 -13.78 -24.22 0.76
C ILE A 1030 -13.74 -25.75 0.93
N LEU A 1031 -12.64 -26.26 1.46
CA LEU A 1031 -12.50 -27.63 1.95
C LEU A 1031 -12.78 -27.73 3.45
N ASP A 1032 -13.76 -28.56 3.82
CA ASP A 1032 -14.09 -28.83 5.21
C ASP A 1032 -13.11 -29.86 5.82
N THR A 1033 -12.11 -29.38 6.54
CA THR A 1033 -11.09 -30.22 7.22
C THR A 1033 -11.41 -30.47 8.70
N ARG A 1034 -12.50 -29.89 9.23
CA ARG A 1034 -12.94 -30.04 10.64
C ARG A 1034 -13.18 -31.49 11.09
N PRO A 1035 -13.72 -32.42 10.25
CA PRO A 1035 -13.93 -33.81 10.67
C PRO A 1035 -12.66 -34.51 11.14
N PHE A 1036 -11.50 -34.19 10.55
CA PHE A 1036 -10.22 -34.83 10.86
C PHE A 1036 -9.72 -34.57 12.29
N LYS A 1037 -10.23 -33.52 12.95
CA LYS A 1037 -9.97 -33.28 14.37
C LYS A 1037 -10.57 -34.37 15.26
N LYS A 1038 -11.69 -34.96 14.84
CA LYS A 1038 -12.35 -36.05 15.57
C LYS A 1038 -11.78 -37.42 15.20
N THR A 1039 -11.45 -37.65 13.94
CA THR A 1039 -11.04 -38.98 13.44
C THR A 1039 -9.54 -39.25 13.55
N ALA A 1040 -8.69 -38.22 13.38
CA ALA A 1040 -7.23 -38.36 13.38
C ALA A 1040 -6.51 -37.35 14.31
N ASN A 1041 -7.26 -36.52 15.06
CA ASN A 1041 -6.73 -35.36 15.80
C ASN A 1041 -5.96 -34.36 14.90
N ILE A 1042 -6.26 -34.31 13.61
CA ILE A 1042 -5.63 -33.43 12.62
C ILE A 1042 -6.42 -32.12 12.45
N GLU A 1043 -5.71 -31.00 12.37
CA GLU A 1043 -6.28 -29.65 12.23
C GLU A 1043 -5.88 -29.00 10.90
N ALA A 1044 -6.60 -27.95 10.49
CA ALA A 1044 -6.29 -27.21 9.26
C ALA A 1044 -4.84 -26.71 9.20
N VAL A 1045 -4.26 -26.35 10.37
CA VAL A 1045 -2.84 -25.96 10.47
C VAL A 1045 -1.88 -27.10 10.14
N ASP A 1046 -2.19 -28.35 10.48
CA ASP A 1046 -1.33 -29.49 10.14
C ASP A 1046 -1.24 -29.69 8.63
N LEU A 1047 -2.37 -29.59 7.91
CA LEU A 1047 -2.39 -29.65 6.45
C LEU A 1047 -1.63 -28.47 5.82
N ALA A 1048 -1.82 -27.26 6.36
CA ALA A 1048 -1.15 -26.06 5.89
C ALA A 1048 0.37 -26.09 6.08
N LYS A 1049 0.86 -26.64 7.19
CA LYS A 1049 2.30 -26.86 7.40
C LYS A 1049 2.82 -28.02 6.54
N ARG A 1050 2.04 -29.09 6.37
CA ARG A 1050 2.44 -30.24 5.55
C ARG A 1050 2.55 -29.89 4.07
N LEU A 1051 1.68 -29.02 3.53
CA LEU A 1051 1.79 -28.51 2.16
C LEU A 1051 3.13 -27.85 1.85
N GLN A 1052 3.82 -27.27 2.84
CA GLN A 1052 5.15 -26.69 2.66
C GLN A 1052 6.19 -27.76 2.30
N ASP A 1053 6.04 -28.99 2.82
CA ASP A 1053 6.90 -30.12 2.47
C ASP A 1053 6.66 -30.58 1.01
N TYR A 1054 5.45 -30.37 0.48
CA TYR A 1054 5.09 -30.60 -0.92
C TYR A 1054 5.49 -29.44 -1.85
N GLY A 1055 6.11 -28.38 -1.32
CA GLY A 1055 6.56 -27.21 -2.10
C GLY A 1055 5.48 -26.15 -2.35
N PHE A 1056 4.40 -26.14 -1.55
CA PHE A 1056 3.29 -25.18 -1.69
C PHE A 1056 3.15 -24.26 -0.47
N HIS A 1057 2.80 -23.01 -0.73
CA HIS A 1057 2.19 -22.16 0.30
C HIS A 1057 0.76 -22.67 0.58
N ALA A 1058 0.33 -22.64 1.84
CA ALA A 1058 -1.02 -23.05 2.18
C ALA A 1058 -2.10 -22.12 1.57
N PRO A 1059 -3.31 -22.64 1.28
CA PRO A 1059 -4.49 -21.84 1.01
C PRO A 1059 -4.88 -20.94 2.20
N THR A 1060 -5.90 -20.11 2.02
CA THR A 1060 -6.42 -19.24 3.08
C THR A 1060 -6.98 -20.10 4.23
N MET A 1061 -6.54 -19.81 5.45
CA MET A 1061 -6.72 -20.67 6.62
C MET A 1061 -7.80 -20.15 7.57
N SER A 1062 -8.73 -21.03 7.97
CA SER A 1062 -9.73 -20.77 9.03
C SER A 1062 -10.60 -19.51 8.85
N TRP A 1063 -10.70 -19.00 7.63
CA TRP A 1063 -11.61 -17.92 7.23
C TRP A 1063 -12.17 -18.23 5.82
N PRO A 1064 -13.46 -17.97 5.53
CA PRO A 1064 -14.49 -17.43 6.43
C PRO A 1064 -15.00 -18.41 7.49
N VAL A 1065 -14.68 -19.71 7.38
CA VAL A 1065 -15.09 -20.73 8.37
C VAL A 1065 -13.87 -21.21 9.17
N ALA A 1066 -13.99 -21.23 10.50
CA ALA A 1066 -12.91 -21.69 11.37
C ALA A 1066 -12.61 -23.19 11.16
N GLY A 1067 -11.33 -23.55 11.05
CA GLY A 1067 -10.91 -24.93 10.87
C GLY A 1067 -11.12 -25.49 9.46
N THR A 1068 -11.19 -24.64 8.43
CA THR A 1068 -11.26 -25.03 7.01
C THR A 1068 -10.10 -24.42 6.20
N LEU A 1069 -9.96 -24.84 4.93
CA LEU A 1069 -9.05 -24.22 3.96
C LEU A 1069 -9.84 -23.66 2.77
N MET A 1070 -9.52 -22.45 2.31
CA MET A 1070 -10.15 -21.81 1.15
C MET A 1070 -9.14 -21.59 0.01
N ILE A 1071 -9.47 -22.14 -1.15
CA ILE A 1071 -8.59 -22.32 -2.31
C ILE A 1071 -9.08 -21.44 -3.46
N GLU A 1072 -8.20 -20.58 -3.96
CA GLU A 1072 -8.40 -19.77 -5.18
C GLU A 1072 -7.17 -19.95 -6.10
N PRO A 1073 -7.26 -20.69 -7.22
CA PRO A 1073 -6.12 -20.93 -8.10
C PRO A 1073 -5.82 -19.79 -9.08
N THR A 1074 -6.78 -18.90 -9.33
CA THR A 1074 -6.77 -17.92 -10.43
C THR A 1074 -6.71 -18.55 -11.83
N GLU A 1075 -6.71 -17.71 -12.86
CA GLU A 1075 -6.60 -18.07 -14.27
C GLU A 1075 -5.15 -18.30 -14.76
N SER A 1076 -4.15 -17.83 -14.01
CA SER A 1076 -2.76 -17.80 -14.46
C SER A 1076 -2.03 -19.14 -14.34
N GLU A 1077 -2.53 -20.03 -13.48
CA GLU A 1077 -1.92 -21.32 -13.20
C GLU A 1077 -2.35 -22.38 -14.21
N ASP A 1078 -1.38 -23.11 -14.79
CA ASP A 1078 -1.65 -24.17 -15.75
C ASP A 1078 -2.23 -25.43 -15.08
N LYS A 1079 -2.84 -26.31 -15.89
CA LYS A 1079 -3.49 -27.52 -15.38
C LYS A 1079 -2.50 -28.42 -14.61
N ALA A 1080 -1.23 -28.45 -15.02
CA ALA A 1080 -0.22 -29.27 -14.37
C ALA A 1080 0.13 -28.77 -12.95
N GLU A 1081 0.09 -27.46 -12.70
CA GLU A 1081 0.23 -26.88 -11.36
C GLU A 1081 -1.01 -27.13 -10.49
N LEU A 1082 -2.22 -26.98 -11.05
CA LEU A 1082 -3.46 -27.35 -10.37
C LEU A 1082 -3.45 -28.85 -9.99
N ASP A 1083 -2.94 -29.70 -10.88
CA ASP A 1083 -2.81 -31.13 -10.65
C ASP A 1083 -1.78 -31.46 -9.55
N ARG A 1084 -0.60 -30.82 -9.55
CA ARG A 1084 0.40 -30.98 -8.47
C ARG A 1084 -0.18 -30.62 -7.10
N PHE A 1085 -0.94 -29.53 -7.01
CA PHE A 1085 -1.60 -29.15 -5.75
C PHE A 1085 -2.71 -30.14 -5.35
N CYS A 1086 -3.54 -30.58 -6.30
CA CYS A 1086 -4.57 -31.58 -6.01
C CYS A 1086 -3.95 -32.91 -5.55
N ASP A 1087 -2.87 -33.36 -6.19
CA ASP A 1087 -2.15 -34.58 -5.85
C ASP A 1087 -1.50 -34.48 -4.46
N ALA A 1088 -0.93 -33.32 -4.11
CA ALA A 1088 -0.44 -33.05 -2.75
C ALA A 1088 -1.56 -33.18 -1.71
N MET A 1089 -2.74 -32.57 -1.96
CA MET A 1089 -3.89 -32.68 -1.06
C MET A 1089 -4.44 -34.11 -0.96
N ILE A 1090 -4.46 -34.87 -2.05
CA ILE A 1090 -4.88 -36.28 -2.08
C ILE A 1090 -3.88 -37.17 -1.30
N SER A 1091 -2.59 -36.93 -1.45
CA SER A 1091 -1.53 -37.60 -0.68
C SER A 1091 -1.63 -37.27 0.81
N ILE A 1092 -1.86 -36.01 1.17
CA ILE A 1092 -2.17 -35.60 2.55
C ILE A 1092 -3.45 -36.28 3.09
N ARG A 1093 -4.47 -36.50 2.26
CA ARG A 1093 -5.66 -37.26 2.69
C ARG A 1093 -5.32 -38.72 3.02
N GLN A 1094 -4.37 -39.31 2.32
CA GLN A 1094 -3.88 -40.66 2.59
C GLN A 1094 -3.04 -40.70 3.88
N GLU A 1095 -2.19 -39.70 4.14
CA GLU A 1095 -1.49 -39.56 5.44
C GLU A 1095 -2.50 -39.46 6.61
N ILE A 1096 -3.60 -38.74 6.43
CA ILE A 1096 -4.70 -38.69 7.42
C ILE A 1096 -5.34 -40.08 7.58
N ALA A 1097 -5.64 -40.79 6.48
CA ALA A 1097 -6.27 -42.11 6.52
C ALA A 1097 -5.42 -43.14 7.28
N GLU A 1098 -4.10 -43.09 7.12
CA GLU A 1098 -3.18 -43.97 7.85
C GLU A 1098 -3.16 -43.72 9.36
N ILE A 1099 -3.47 -42.50 9.81
CA ILE A 1099 -3.70 -42.20 11.23
C ILE A 1099 -5.10 -42.69 11.66
N GLU A 1100 -6.15 -42.44 10.86
CA GLU A 1100 -7.53 -42.90 11.13
C GLU A 1100 -7.62 -44.44 11.26
N GLU A 1101 -6.82 -45.16 10.48
CA GLU A 1101 -6.75 -46.63 10.43
C GLU A 1101 -5.66 -47.23 11.34
N GLY A 1102 -4.97 -46.41 12.14
CA GLY A 1102 -3.98 -46.86 13.13
C GLY A 1102 -2.67 -47.44 12.54
N ARG A 1103 -2.38 -47.18 11.26
CA ARG A 1103 -1.10 -47.55 10.61
C ARG A 1103 0.04 -46.57 10.89
N MET A 1104 -0.28 -45.34 11.27
CA MET A 1104 0.69 -44.28 11.55
C MET A 1104 0.47 -43.71 12.96
N ASP A 1105 1.56 -43.39 13.67
CA ASP A 1105 1.50 -42.85 15.02
C ASP A 1105 0.71 -41.53 15.06
N PRO A 1106 -0.31 -41.36 15.92
CA PRO A 1106 -1.18 -40.18 15.93
C PRO A 1106 -0.50 -38.90 16.46
N GLN A 1107 0.68 -39.00 17.07
CA GLN A 1107 1.46 -37.87 17.59
C GLN A 1107 2.73 -37.61 16.75
N ILE A 1108 3.43 -38.67 16.31
CA ILE A 1108 4.71 -38.59 15.60
C ILE A 1108 4.55 -39.03 14.13
N ASN A 1109 3.79 -38.22 13.38
CA ASN A 1109 3.54 -38.39 11.95
C ASN A 1109 3.98 -37.14 11.15
N PRO A 1110 4.12 -37.23 9.80
CA PRO A 1110 4.54 -36.11 8.98
C PRO A 1110 3.62 -34.88 9.12
N LEU A 1111 2.31 -35.06 9.30
CA LEU A 1111 1.35 -33.98 9.48
C LEU A 1111 1.60 -33.16 10.75
N LYS A 1112 1.77 -33.81 11.91
CA LYS A 1112 2.06 -33.16 13.20
C LYS A 1112 3.46 -32.55 13.26
N MET A 1113 4.40 -33.14 12.54
CA MET A 1113 5.81 -32.78 12.59
C MET A 1113 6.24 -31.79 11.50
N SER A 1114 5.37 -31.53 10.53
CA SER A 1114 5.59 -30.54 9.48
C SER A 1114 5.65 -29.10 10.03
N PRO A 1115 6.42 -28.19 9.39
CA PRO A 1115 7.25 -28.44 8.22
C PRO A 1115 8.61 -29.05 8.56
N HIS A 1116 9.16 -29.85 7.63
CA HIS A 1116 10.45 -30.52 7.77
C HIS A 1116 11.57 -29.64 7.19
N THR A 1117 12.34 -29.01 8.07
CA THR A 1117 13.48 -28.17 7.68
C THR A 1117 14.63 -28.98 7.08
N LEU A 1118 15.50 -28.29 6.33
CA LEU A 1118 16.76 -28.86 5.85
C LEU A 1118 17.56 -29.48 7.01
N ASN A 1119 17.72 -28.77 8.13
CA ASN A 1119 18.44 -29.24 9.31
C ASN A 1119 17.78 -30.49 9.94
N CYS A 1120 16.45 -30.57 9.98
CA CYS A 1120 15.75 -31.75 10.49
C CYS A 1120 16.02 -32.99 9.61
N VAL A 1121 16.04 -32.80 8.28
CA VAL A 1121 16.15 -33.90 7.31
C VAL A 1121 17.61 -34.33 7.09
N THR A 1122 18.59 -33.43 7.25
CA THR A 1122 20.03 -33.74 7.13
C THR A 1122 20.71 -34.12 8.44
N SER A 1123 20.02 -33.99 9.58
CA SER A 1123 20.49 -34.43 10.90
C SER A 1123 21.06 -35.86 10.89
N SER A 1124 22.14 -36.11 11.63
CA SER A 1124 22.66 -37.47 11.85
C SER A 1124 21.70 -38.35 12.65
N LYS A 1125 20.89 -37.76 13.55
CA LYS A 1125 19.85 -38.45 14.32
C LYS A 1125 18.50 -38.33 13.60
N TRP A 1126 17.81 -39.45 13.41
CA TRP A 1126 16.45 -39.50 12.91
C TRP A 1126 15.67 -40.58 13.67
N ASP A 1127 14.75 -40.16 14.52
CA ASP A 1127 13.98 -40.96 15.48
C ASP A 1127 12.47 -40.87 15.22
N ARG A 1128 12.11 -40.80 13.94
CA ARG A 1128 10.72 -40.67 13.45
C ARG A 1128 10.29 -41.98 12.78
N PRO A 1129 9.02 -42.44 12.93
CA PRO A 1129 8.54 -43.71 12.39
C PRO A 1129 8.22 -43.67 10.87
N TYR A 1130 8.75 -42.68 10.15
CA TYR A 1130 8.61 -42.48 8.72
C TYR A 1130 9.94 -41.99 8.14
N SER A 1131 10.17 -42.16 6.84
CA SER A 1131 11.48 -41.89 6.23
C SER A 1131 11.72 -40.39 5.93
N ARG A 1132 12.97 -40.04 5.61
CA ARG A 1132 13.37 -38.69 5.21
C ARG A 1132 12.79 -38.30 3.85
N GLU A 1133 12.60 -39.28 2.98
CA GLU A 1133 11.98 -39.16 1.66
C GLU A 1133 10.49 -38.82 1.82
N VAL A 1134 9.76 -39.52 2.69
CA VAL A 1134 8.38 -39.17 3.06
C VAL A 1134 8.33 -37.75 3.65
N ALA A 1135 9.30 -37.37 4.48
CA ALA A 1135 9.34 -36.04 5.07
C ALA A 1135 9.54 -34.91 4.03
N ALA A 1136 10.54 -35.03 3.14
CA ALA A 1136 11.00 -33.92 2.28
C ALA A 1136 10.64 -34.03 0.79
N PHE A 1137 10.40 -35.24 0.29
CA PHE A 1137 10.14 -35.54 -1.13
C PHE A 1137 8.90 -36.45 -1.27
N PRO A 1138 7.72 -36.06 -0.72
CA PRO A 1138 6.57 -36.96 -0.57
C PRO A 1138 5.91 -37.40 -1.90
N LEU A 1139 6.14 -36.67 -3.00
CA LEU A 1139 5.66 -37.03 -4.34
C LEU A 1139 6.74 -36.78 -5.40
N PRO A 1140 6.72 -37.49 -6.55
CA PRO A 1140 7.79 -37.43 -7.56
C PRO A 1140 8.04 -36.07 -8.24
N PHE A 1141 7.14 -35.10 -8.08
CA PHE A 1141 7.35 -33.72 -8.56
C PHE A 1141 8.16 -32.86 -7.57
N VAL A 1142 8.24 -33.27 -6.30
CA VAL A 1142 9.08 -32.62 -5.28
C VAL A 1142 10.47 -33.22 -5.41
N LYS A 1143 11.37 -32.54 -6.11
CA LYS A 1143 12.70 -33.05 -6.45
C LYS A 1143 13.82 -32.20 -5.87
N PRO A 1144 15.02 -32.75 -5.61
CA PRO A 1144 16.15 -31.99 -5.06
C PRO A 1144 16.49 -30.70 -5.82
N GLU A 1145 16.39 -30.71 -7.16
CA GLU A 1145 16.67 -29.57 -8.04
C GLU A 1145 15.67 -28.42 -7.95
N SER A 1146 14.47 -28.67 -7.42
CA SER A 1146 13.37 -27.68 -7.27
C SER A 1146 12.85 -27.55 -5.83
N LYS A 1147 13.48 -28.23 -4.86
CA LYS A 1147 13.02 -28.28 -3.47
C LYS A 1147 13.15 -26.93 -2.79
N PHE A 1148 12.02 -26.24 -2.60
CA PHE A 1148 11.91 -25.18 -1.62
C PHE A 1148 11.99 -25.77 -0.20
N TRP A 1149 12.79 -25.15 0.67
CA TRP A 1149 13.00 -25.62 2.04
C TRP A 1149 12.36 -24.67 3.05
N PRO A 1150 11.42 -25.15 3.89
CA PRO A 1150 11.02 -24.46 5.11
C PRO A 1150 12.26 -24.18 5.98
N THR A 1151 12.43 -22.91 6.37
CA THR A 1151 13.71 -22.42 6.93
C THR A 1151 13.81 -22.58 8.45
N ILE A 1152 12.67 -22.88 9.08
CA ILE A 1152 12.45 -23.07 10.51
C ILE A 1152 11.40 -24.17 10.69
N ALA A 1153 11.38 -24.84 11.84
CA ALA A 1153 10.30 -25.78 12.15
C ALA A 1153 9.00 -25.03 12.46
N ARG A 1154 7.95 -25.77 12.83
CA ARG A 1154 6.65 -25.19 13.18
C ARG A 1154 6.79 -24.11 14.24
N ILE A 1155 6.16 -22.96 13.99
CA ILE A 1155 6.19 -21.79 14.86
C ILE A 1155 5.44 -22.02 16.19
N ASP A 1156 5.93 -21.48 17.31
CA ASP A 1156 5.20 -21.37 18.59
C ASP A 1156 4.44 -20.03 18.60
N ASP A 1157 3.14 -20.08 18.27
CA ASP A 1157 2.29 -18.88 18.18
C ASP A 1157 1.97 -18.26 19.55
N ILE A 1158 1.91 -19.06 20.61
CA ILE A 1158 1.51 -18.62 21.95
C ILE A 1158 2.68 -17.97 22.67
N TYR A 1159 3.88 -18.55 22.54
CA TYR A 1159 5.08 -18.07 23.24
C TYR A 1159 5.42 -16.61 22.88
N GLY A 1160 5.40 -16.24 21.60
CA GLY A 1160 5.72 -14.87 21.16
C GLY A 1160 4.69 -13.82 21.58
N ASP A 1161 3.40 -14.19 21.69
CA ASP A 1161 2.37 -13.28 22.21
C ASP A 1161 2.46 -13.12 23.76
N GLN A 1162 3.15 -14.05 24.46
CA GLN A 1162 3.47 -13.96 25.89
C GLN A 1162 4.82 -13.27 26.19
N HIS A 1163 5.79 -13.38 25.28
CA HIS A 1163 7.14 -12.82 25.40
C HIS A 1163 7.38 -11.81 24.27
N LEU A 1164 6.63 -10.71 24.32
CA LEU A 1164 6.50 -9.79 23.20
C LEU A 1164 7.79 -8.99 22.95
N VAL A 1165 8.59 -9.42 21.97
CA VAL A 1165 9.77 -8.71 21.48
C VAL A 1165 9.54 -8.30 20.03
N CYS A 1166 9.52 -6.99 19.75
CA CYS A 1166 9.11 -6.41 18.46
C CYS A 1166 10.21 -5.59 17.76
N THR A 1167 11.46 -5.76 18.19
CA THR A 1167 12.68 -5.22 17.59
C THR A 1167 13.71 -6.35 17.39
N CYS A 1168 14.81 -6.08 16.69
CA CYS A 1168 15.90 -7.05 16.52
C CYS A 1168 16.53 -7.40 17.88
N PRO A 1169 16.49 -8.67 18.32
CA PRO A 1169 17.20 -9.11 19.52
C PRO A 1169 18.72 -9.05 19.33
N PRO A 1170 19.52 -9.10 20.42
CA PRO A 1170 20.99 -9.12 20.34
C PRO A 1170 21.54 -10.29 19.51
N MET A 1171 22.75 -10.13 18.96
CA MET A 1171 23.36 -11.13 18.09
C MET A 1171 23.66 -12.47 18.79
N GLU A 1172 23.85 -12.43 20.10
CA GLU A 1172 23.99 -13.59 20.98
C GLU A 1172 22.73 -14.47 20.99
N ALA A 1173 21.54 -13.92 20.73
CA ALA A 1173 20.28 -14.69 20.62
C ALA A 1173 20.16 -15.46 19.29
N TYR A 1174 20.88 -15.00 18.25
CA TYR A 1174 20.95 -15.69 16.96
C TYR A 1174 22.00 -16.81 16.92
N GLU A 1175 22.88 -16.91 17.93
CA GLU A 1175 23.75 -18.07 18.07
C GLU A 1175 22.92 -19.30 18.48
N SER A 1176 22.94 -20.33 17.65
CA SER A 1176 22.29 -21.60 17.97
C SER A 1176 22.91 -22.20 19.25
N PRO A 1177 22.11 -22.68 20.23
CA PRO A 1177 22.62 -23.25 21.50
C PRO A 1177 23.51 -24.49 21.31
N PHE A 1178 23.65 -25.00 20.10
CA PHE A 1178 24.65 -26.01 19.72
C PHE A 1178 26.10 -25.47 19.65
N SER A 1179 26.35 -24.16 19.77
CA SER A 1179 27.72 -23.60 19.88
C SER A 1179 28.37 -23.92 21.23
N GLU A 1180 27.61 -23.88 22.33
CA GLU A 1180 28.15 -24.02 23.69
C GLU A 1180 28.54 -25.46 24.05
N GLN A 1181 27.93 -26.49 23.45
CA GLN A 1181 28.32 -27.89 23.69
C GLN A 1181 29.74 -28.24 23.22
N LYS A 1182 30.46 -27.33 22.54
CA LYS A 1182 31.90 -27.47 22.23
C LYS A 1182 32.84 -26.72 23.18
N ARG A 1183 32.34 -25.99 24.18
CA ARG A 1183 33.16 -25.30 25.21
C ARG A 1183 33.17 -25.98 26.58
N ALA A 1184 32.38 -27.03 26.77
CA ALA A 1184 32.34 -27.84 28.00
C ALA A 1184 33.24 -29.10 27.95
N SER A 1185 34.19 -29.18 27.01
CA SER A 1185 35.10 -30.33 26.83
C SER A 1185 36.52 -29.92 26.44
N SER A 1186 37.08 -28.92 27.15
CA SER A 1186 38.49 -28.52 27.12
C SER A 1186 38.94 -28.12 28.52
#